data_AF-A0A1W1VCZ5-F1
#
_entry.id   AF-A0A1W1VCZ5-F1
#
_cell.length_a   1.000
_cell.length_b   1.000
_cell.length_c   1.000
_cell.angle_alpha   90.00
_cell.angle_beta   90.00
_cell.angle_gamma   90.00
#
_symmetry.space_group_name_H-M   'P 1'
#
loop_
_entity.id
_entity.type
_entity.pdbx_description
1 polymer ?
#
loop_
_entity_poly.entity_id
_entity_poly.type
_entity_poly.pdbx_seq_one_letter_code
_entity_poly.pdbx_strand_id
1 'polypeptide(L)'
;MSEFMRPISFKHLIEWSLEEFKNQETIFGVHKDKFYRNTSGNYLKTVFGDEIASAVGPAAGPHSQLAQNIIASYLTGSRFIEVKTVQVMDGEQIQQAIGRPCIWAEDECYNCEWSTELTVQEAFNEYTKAYFAIQVLAKELGIADKKDFMYNMSVGYDLEGIKSEKIDNYIEGLKNASETAIFKECKEYLKENIGQFKAFTTEDVENISPELCHSITLSTLHGCPAAEIESIANYLLTEKKLNTFIKCNPTLLGYEFARNTLDEMGFDYIAFTDFHFKDDLQYADAIEMFKRLQKLAKSEEKAFGLKLTNTFPVDVKRNELPSEEMYMSGRSLYPLTVSLAAKLSKEFDGKLPMSYSGGADALNIRDLLKTGVQPITMATTILKPGGYPRFKQIAEVSEDLLAKEYKDIDVDYIVRYAKEVLEDPQNNKLYREKVKSRKTESELPLVDCFKAPCKDGGCPINQQIPEYLKLVSEERYDEAMKVIANDNTAPTILGTICAHHCQTHCTRVDYEKSLQIKDMKLIAADNAQDKFIETIEKADIKSDKKVAVIGAGPVGIAAASYLRRNGVDVVVFEKLSKPYGIVSHIIPEFRISDEMIERDFKIAKAQGVEFRFNTEVTQSYEELKKEYDYVIVATGAWEKGSSPVKEGTENITDALDFLWKMRMEDGFDLGNKVAVVGAGDVAMDCVRLAHKQGVEAVLVYRRTEAYMPATQEEVEEVKESGIQIMELTAPVKYDGKTLTCEKMKLGEFDASGRKAVVGTGEFVELEFDTVIGATGAKVDLAPFKENGVNMDDRGRMKLLPTLESNIENVYIIGDCKEGPSTIVKGMGDAKTVALDILKKEGLDNDFERFIVPEKDKVVYEKRGILENILEGNKEGNRCLKCDQICEVCTEVCPNRANVAINLEGYENKHQIVHVDGMCNECGNCAVFCPHAGKPYKDKITLFWTREDFEDSTNVGFLRTGENTFLVRAENGNIIEHELGDGKISDNLENFIKGLLKEYGYYVEPTVY
;
A
#
# COMPACT_ATOMS: atom_id res chain seq x y z
N MET A 1 -9.57 14.68 20.00
CA MET A 1 -10.76 14.27 19.25
C MET A 1 -11.40 13.18 20.08
N SER A 2 -12.72 13.03 19.98
CA SER A 2 -13.41 11.98 20.70
C SER A 2 -13.00 10.63 20.11
N GLU A 3 -12.48 9.73 20.95
CA GLU A 3 -12.24 8.33 20.53
C GLU A 3 -13.52 7.50 20.57
N PHE A 4 -14.65 8.12 20.96
CA PHE A 4 -15.93 7.47 21.18
C PHE A 4 -16.75 7.38 19.89
N MET A 5 -16.93 6.16 19.41
CA MET A 5 -17.93 5.88 18.39
C MET A 5 -19.34 6.00 18.99
N ARG A 6 -20.20 6.77 18.34
CA ARG A 6 -21.60 6.99 18.71
C ARG A 6 -22.49 6.04 17.90
N PRO A 7 -23.19 5.09 18.55
CA PRO A 7 -24.12 4.19 17.88
C PRO A 7 -25.25 4.94 17.16
N ILE A 8 -25.59 4.50 15.94
CA ILE A 8 -26.66 5.11 15.13
C ILE A 8 -27.99 4.42 15.46
N SER A 9 -29.07 5.18 15.67
CA SER A 9 -30.40 4.60 15.92
C SER A 9 -30.87 3.71 14.76
N PHE A 10 -31.70 2.70 15.05
CA PHE A 10 -32.20 1.80 14.00
C PHE A 10 -33.01 2.54 12.93
N LYS A 11 -33.84 3.49 13.35
CA LYS A 11 -34.56 4.41 12.47
C LYS A 11 -33.62 5.07 11.47
N HIS A 12 -32.59 5.74 11.98
CA HIS A 12 -31.67 6.50 11.15
C HIS A 12 -30.84 5.60 10.22
N LEU A 13 -30.44 4.39 10.67
CA LEU A 13 -29.76 3.41 9.80
C LEU A 13 -30.60 3.06 8.57
N ILE A 14 -31.91 2.84 8.74
CA ILE A 14 -32.82 2.51 7.64
C ILE A 14 -33.07 3.73 6.75
N GLU A 15 -33.39 4.88 7.33
CA GLU A 15 -33.66 6.12 6.58
C GLU A 15 -32.45 6.54 5.76
N TRP A 16 -31.26 6.59 6.36
CA TRP A 16 -30.00 6.85 5.67
C TRP A 16 -29.80 5.84 4.53
N SER A 17 -29.88 4.53 4.79
CA SER A 17 -29.67 3.51 3.74
C SER A 17 -30.60 3.70 2.54
N LEU A 18 -31.88 3.98 2.76
CA LEU A 18 -32.87 4.16 1.70
C LEU A 18 -32.67 5.49 0.95
N GLU A 19 -32.39 6.57 1.67
CA GLU A 19 -32.17 7.90 1.10
C GLU A 19 -30.89 7.96 0.27
N GLU A 20 -29.78 7.45 0.81
CA GLU A 20 -28.52 7.39 0.10
C GLU A 20 -28.65 6.51 -1.16
N PHE A 21 -29.31 5.35 -1.06
CA PHE A 21 -29.50 4.49 -2.23
C PHE A 21 -30.33 5.17 -3.32
N LYS A 22 -31.38 5.90 -2.92
CA LYS A 22 -32.24 6.65 -3.84
C LYS A 22 -31.48 7.79 -4.53
N ASN A 23 -30.64 8.51 -3.79
CA ASN A 23 -30.00 9.73 -4.28
C ASN A 23 -28.67 9.44 -5.01
N GLN A 24 -27.89 8.48 -4.52
CA GLN A 24 -26.49 8.25 -4.90
C GLN A 24 -26.23 6.83 -5.43
N GLU A 25 -27.21 5.92 -5.34
CA GLU A 25 -27.03 4.49 -5.65
C GLU A 25 -25.92 3.83 -4.81
N THR A 26 -25.69 4.34 -3.61
CA THR A 26 -24.77 3.82 -2.59
C THR A 26 -25.53 3.50 -1.30
N ILE A 27 -24.98 2.64 -0.45
CA ILE A 27 -25.45 2.47 0.93
C ILE A 27 -24.24 2.45 1.83
N PHE A 28 -24.20 3.37 2.79
CA PHE A 28 -23.00 3.72 3.55
C PHE A 28 -21.83 3.76 2.58
N GLY A 29 -21.85 4.60 1.55
CA GLY A 29 -20.83 4.75 0.50
C GLY A 29 -20.32 3.46 -0.17
N VAL A 30 -21.06 2.35 -0.16
CA VAL A 30 -20.82 1.19 -1.02
C VAL A 30 -21.72 1.31 -2.24
N HIS A 31 -21.12 1.40 -3.44
CA HIS A 31 -21.89 1.49 -4.69
C HIS A 31 -22.66 0.21 -5.01
N LYS A 32 -23.85 0.36 -5.62
CA LYS A 32 -24.72 -0.75 -6.00
C LYS A 32 -24.08 -1.79 -6.92
N ASP A 33 -23.11 -1.40 -7.75
CA ASP A 33 -22.38 -2.31 -8.64
C ASP A 33 -21.40 -3.20 -7.87
N LYS A 34 -21.08 -2.83 -6.62
CA LYS A 34 -20.29 -3.64 -5.68
C LYS A 34 -21.16 -4.52 -4.79
N PHE A 35 -22.48 -4.53 -4.97
CA PHE A 35 -23.33 -5.46 -4.25
C PHE A 35 -23.18 -6.87 -4.80
N TYR A 36 -22.98 -7.84 -3.90
CA TYR A 36 -22.90 -9.24 -4.22
C TYR A 36 -24.30 -9.87 -4.28
N ARG A 37 -24.53 -10.71 -5.30
CA ARG A 37 -25.72 -11.55 -5.44
C ARG A 37 -25.26 -12.95 -5.79
N ASN A 38 -25.77 -13.94 -5.09
CA ASN A 38 -25.53 -15.33 -5.44
C ASN A 38 -26.28 -15.67 -6.74
N THR A 39 -25.54 -15.99 -7.79
CA THR A 39 -26.09 -16.26 -9.12
C THR A 39 -26.14 -17.75 -9.45
N SER A 40 -25.31 -18.56 -8.81
CA SER A 40 -25.24 -20.01 -8.97
C SER A 40 -26.39 -20.75 -8.30
N GLY A 41 -26.98 -20.15 -7.26
CA GLY A 41 -27.94 -20.83 -6.37
C GLY A 41 -27.32 -21.86 -5.44
N ASN A 42 -25.98 -21.95 -5.39
CA ASN A 42 -25.26 -22.82 -4.46
C ASN A 42 -25.17 -22.19 -3.08
N TYR A 43 -25.32 -22.99 -2.03
CA TYR A 43 -25.19 -22.57 -0.65
C TYR A 43 -24.14 -23.42 0.04
N LEU A 44 -23.38 -22.81 0.93
CA LEU A 44 -22.47 -23.52 1.81
C LEU A 44 -23.22 -24.02 3.03
N LYS A 45 -23.16 -25.33 3.27
CA LYS A 45 -23.58 -25.90 4.56
C LYS A 45 -22.41 -25.80 5.54
N THR A 46 -22.53 -24.94 6.55
CA THR A 46 -21.48 -24.80 7.56
C THR A 46 -21.43 -26.03 8.48
N VAL A 47 -20.33 -26.19 9.22
CA VAL A 47 -20.23 -27.23 10.26
C VAL A 47 -21.34 -27.11 11.32
N PHE A 48 -21.94 -25.93 11.45
CA PHE A 48 -23.02 -25.63 12.41
C PHE A 48 -24.42 -25.96 11.87
N GLY A 49 -24.52 -26.29 10.57
CA GLY A 49 -25.78 -26.62 9.92
C GLY A 49 -26.49 -25.43 9.26
N ASP A 50 -25.99 -24.21 9.43
CA ASP A 50 -26.47 -23.03 8.71
C ASP A 50 -26.19 -23.14 7.20
N GLU A 51 -27.08 -22.54 6.40
CA GLU A 51 -26.92 -22.43 4.95
C GLU A 51 -26.64 -20.98 4.58
N ILE A 52 -25.44 -20.73 4.07
CA ILE A 52 -24.98 -19.39 3.73
C ILE A 52 -24.65 -19.25 2.23
N ALA A 53 -24.97 -18.09 1.65
CA ALA A 53 -24.84 -17.86 0.21
C ALA A 53 -23.40 -17.56 -0.26
N SER A 54 -22.44 -17.46 0.65
CA SER A 54 -21.01 -17.20 0.41
C SER A 54 -20.21 -17.80 1.56
N ALA A 55 -18.98 -18.26 1.28
CA ALA A 55 -18.11 -18.88 2.29
C ALA A 55 -17.35 -17.87 3.17
N VAL A 56 -17.48 -16.57 2.89
CA VAL A 56 -16.60 -15.54 3.45
C VAL A 56 -17.32 -14.50 4.31
N GLY A 57 -16.55 -13.77 5.11
CA GLY A 57 -17.01 -12.56 5.79
C GLY A 57 -15.96 -11.93 6.70
N PRO A 58 -16.32 -10.89 7.48
CA PRO A 58 -15.38 -10.23 8.37
C PRO A 58 -15.00 -11.14 9.54
N ALA A 59 -13.72 -11.07 9.93
CA ALA A 59 -13.25 -11.64 11.20
C ALA A 59 -13.72 -10.77 12.37
N ALA A 60 -13.64 -11.28 13.61
CA ALA A 60 -13.83 -10.47 14.82
C ALA A 60 -12.86 -9.28 14.81
N GLY A 61 -13.36 -8.11 14.40
CA GLY A 61 -12.52 -6.94 14.14
C GLY A 61 -13.33 -5.71 13.76
N PRO A 62 -12.68 -4.65 13.27
CA PRO A 62 -13.33 -3.35 13.15
C PRO A 62 -14.47 -3.36 12.12
N HIS A 63 -14.40 -4.19 11.08
CA HIS A 63 -15.47 -4.34 10.08
C HIS A 63 -16.74 -5.05 10.59
N SER A 64 -16.73 -5.58 11.82
CA SER A 64 -17.88 -6.22 12.46
C SER A 64 -18.27 -5.58 13.79
N GLN A 65 -17.87 -4.33 14.03
CA GLN A 65 -18.13 -3.58 15.27
C GLN A 65 -19.44 -2.79 15.25
N LEU A 66 -19.64 -1.94 14.25
CA LEU A 66 -20.80 -1.06 14.12
C LEU A 66 -21.82 -1.65 13.13
N ALA A 67 -23.08 -1.27 13.25
CA ALA A 67 -24.15 -1.82 12.42
C ALA A 67 -23.93 -1.50 10.94
N GLN A 68 -23.51 -0.28 10.60
CA GLN A 68 -23.17 0.11 9.23
C GLN A 68 -21.98 -0.66 8.67
N ASN A 69 -21.02 -1.06 9.51
CA ASN A 69 -19.88 -1.87 9.09
C ASN A 69 -20.35 -3.28 8.68
N ILE A 70 -21.20 -3.88 9.51
CA ILE A 70 -21.79 -5.19 9.27
C ILE A 70 -22.68 -5.15 8.01
N ILE A 71 -23.52 -4.13 7.85
CA ILE A 71 -24.36 -3.93 6.66
C ILE A 71 -23.49 -3.79 5.40
N ALA A 72 -22.45 -2.94 5.42
CA ALA A 72 -21.54 -2.77 4.30
C ALA A 72 -20.85 -4.09 3.92
N SER A 73 -20.41 -4.87 4.91
CA SER A 73 -19.80 -6.19 4.68
C SER A 73 -20.78 -7.19 4.03
N TYR A 74 -22.05 -7.19 4.45
CA TYR A 74 -23.08 -8.05 3.89
C TYR A 74 -23.40 -7.68 2.44
N LEU A 75 -23.58 -6.39 2.17
CA LEU A 75 -23.87 -5.88 0.83
C LEU A 75 -22.80 -6.31 -0.16
N THR A 76 -21.53 -6.34 0.27
CA THR A 76 -20.42 -6.74 -0.60
C THR A 76 -20.12 -8.24 -0.58
N GLY A 77 -20.90 -9.10 0.08
CA GLY A 77 -20.81 -10.56 -0.09
C GLY A 77 -20.40 -11.37 1.13
N SER A 78 -20.28 -10.72 2.29
CA SER A 78 -20.09 -11.44 3.56
C SER A 78 -21.36 -12.20 3.95
N ARG A 79 -21.22 -13.47 4.31
CA ARG A 79 -22.31 -14.31 4.85
C ARG A 79 -21.94 -15.11 6.10
N PHE A 80 -20.65 -15.22 6.43
CA PHE A 80 -20.20 -15.67 7.74
C PHE A 80 -19.61 -14.48 8.50
N ILE A 81 -20.38 -13.87 9.39
CA ILE A 81 -19.99 -12.63 10.10
C ILE A 81 -19.58 -12.99 11.52
N GLU A 82 -18.28 -12.88 11.80
CA GLU A 82 -17.78 -13.01 13.16
C GLU A 82 -17.80 -11.63 13.83
N VAL A 83 -18.74 -11.45 14.76
CA VAL A 83 -18.92 -10.16 15.45
C VAL A 83 -17.78 -9.90 16.43
N LYS A 84 -17.40 -8.63 16.59
CA LYS A 84 -16.22 -8.23 17.36
C LYS A 84 -16.29 -8.71 18.81
N THR A 85 -15.15 -9.17 19.33
CA THR A 85 -15.06 -9.84 20.64
C THR A 85 -15.49 -8.94 21.78
N VAL A 86 -16.36 -9.44 22.67
CA VAL A 86 -16.75 -8.76 23.91
C VAL A 86 -15.95 -9.30 25.11
N GLN A 87 -15.70 -8.42 26.09
CA GLN A 87 -14.96 -8.72 27.31
C GLN A 87 -15.59 -8.00 28.52
N VAL A 88 -15.15 -8.35 29.73
CA VAL A 88 -15.65 -7.71 30.97
C VAL A 88 -15.28 -6.24 31.02
N MET A 89 -14.04 -5.92 30.61
CA MET A 89 -13.55 -4.57 30.39
C MET A 89 -14.04 -4.07 29.03
N ASP A 90 -14.86 -3.02 29.03
CA ASP A 90 -15.57 -2.51 27.85
C ASP A 90 -15.72 -0.98 27.88
N GLY A 91 -16.17 -0.39 26.77
CA GLY A 91 -16.40 1.05 26.65
C GLY A 91 -15.17 1.91 26.98
N GLU A 92 -15.34 2.90 27.86
CA GLU A 92 -14.27 3.84 28.23
C GLU A 92 -13.02 3.13 28.79
N GLN A 93 -13.19 2.03 29.54
CA GLN A 93 -12.07 1.33 30.17
C GLN A 93 -11.12 0.71 29.13
N ILE A 94 -11.67 0.06 28.10
CA ILE A 94 -10.86 -0.53 27.04
C ILE A 94 -10.27 0.54 26.14
N GLN A 95 -11.01 1.62 25.86
CA GLN A 95 -10.51 2.72 25.03
C GLN A 95 -9.28 3.40 25.66
N GLN A 96 -9.30 3.66 26.97
CA GLN A 96 -8.16 4.22 27.70
C GLN A 96 -6.92 3.30 27.70
N ALA A 97 -7.09 1.99 27.47
CA ALA A 97 -6.01 1.02 27.41
C ALA A 97 -5.37 0.89 26.01
N ILE A 98 -5.98 1.46 24.96
CA ILE A 98 -5.52 1.31 23.58
C ILE A 98 -4.59 2.46 23.21
N GLY A 99 -3.35 2.14 22.84
CA GLY A 99 -2.46 3.10 22.19
C GLY A 99 -2.96 3.47 20.78
N ARG A 100 -3.17 4.77 20.52
CA ARG A 100 -3.62 5.30 19.21
C ARG A 100 -2.49 5.99 18.43
N PRO A 101 -2.37 5.79 17.11
CA PRO A 101 -3.20 4.91 16.27
C PRO A 101 -2.98 3.42 16.59
N CYS A 102 -4.02 2.60 16.44
CA CYS A 102 -3.99 1.19 16.83
C CYS A 102 -3.95 0.19 15.65
N ILE A 103 -3.95 0.67 14.40
CA ILE A 103 -3.87 -0.14 13.18
C ILE A 103 -2.80 0.41 12.23
N TRP A 104 -1.93 -0.46 11.74
CA TRP A 104 -0.95 -0.20 10.68
C TRP A 104 -1.03 -1.28 9.61
N ALA A 105 -1.61 -0.98 8.44
CA ALA A 105 -1.86 -1.99 7.39
C ALA A 105 -1.06 -1.79 6.07
N GLU A 106 0.06 -1.06 6.11
CA GLU A 106 0.80 -0.64 4.91
C GLU A 106 1.27 -1.81 4.02
N ASP A 107 1.89 -2.83 4.63
CA ASP A 107 2.25 -4.08 3.96
C ASP A 107 1.82 -5.30 4.75
N GLU A 108 2.55 -5.62 5.81
CA GLU A 108 2.00 -6.42 6.89
C GLU A 108 0.92 -5.61 7.60
N CYS A 109 -0.06 -6.29 8.18
CA CYS A 109 -1.03 -5.64 9.03
C CYS A 109 -0.65 -5.88 10.48
N TYR A 110 -0.53 -4.80 11.23
CA TYR A 110 -0.31 -4.81 12.66
C TYR A 110 -1.44 -4.09 13.36
N ASN A 111 -1.79 -4.54 14.56
CA ASN A 111 -2.70 -3.82 15.44
C ASN A 111 -2.45 -4.16 16.91
N CYS A 112 -3.00 -3.36 17.82
CA CYS A 112 -2.82 -3.54 19.27
C CYS A 112 -4.05 -4.14 19.97
N GLU A 113 -5.26 -4.00 19.41
CA GLU A 113 -6.50 -4.48 20.05
C GLU A 113 -7.54 -4.91 18.99
N TRP A 114 -8.29 -5.98 19.29
CA TRP A 114 -9.33 -6.57 18.42
C TRP A 114 -10.71 -6.68 19.10
N SER A 115 -10.81 -6.39 20.40
CA SER A 115 -12.05 -6.38 21.17
C SER A 115 -12.88 -5.14 20.84
N THR A 116 -14.19 -5.23 21.04
CA THR A 116 -15.08 -4.10 20.81
C THR A 116 -14.73 -2.96 21.75
N GLU A 117 -14.72 -1.75 21.19
CA GLU A 117 -14.50 -0.51 21.95
C GLU A 117 -15.83 0.08 22.44
N LEU A 118 -16.95 -0.55 22.08
CA LEU A 118 -18.27 -0.27 22.62
C LEU A 118 -18.44 -0.95 23.98
N THR A 119 -19.42 -0.52 24.77
CA THR A 119 -19.91 -1.36 25.88
C THR A 119 -20.52 -2.65 25.34
N VAL A 120 -20.55 -3.71 26.16
CA VAL A 120 -21.17 -4.99 25.79
C VAL A 120 -22.63 -4.82 25.35
N GLN A 121 -23.37 -3.93 26.01
CA GLN A 121 -24.76 -3.65 25.67
C GLN A 121 -24.90 -2.89 24.35
N GLU A 122 -24.03 -1.92 24.08
CA GLU A 122 -24.01 -1.22 22.78
C GLU A 122 -23.65 -2.16 21.65
N ALA A 123 -22.64 -3.02 21.83
CA ALA A 123 -22.27 -4.04 20.85
C ALA A 123 -23.45 -4.98 20.55
N PHE A 124 -24.14 -5.47 21.60
CA PHE A 124 -25.38 -6.25 21.45
C PHE A 124 -26.43 -5.53 20.60
N ASN A 125 -26.64 -4.24 20.89
CA ASN A 125 -27.61 -3.41 20.17
C ASN A 125 -27.21 -3.23 18.70
N GLU A 126 -25.94 -2.93 18.40
CA GLU A 126 -25.42 -2.80 17.03
C GLU A 126 -25.63 -4.10 16.22
N TYR A 127 -25.32 -5.25 16.82
CA TYR A 127 -25.45 -6.55 16.14
C TYR A 127 -26.92 -6.87 15.84
N THR A 128 -27.83 -6.54 16.77
CA THR A 128 -29.28 -6.69 16.59
C THR A 128 -29.80 -5.76 15.50
N LYS A 129 -29.41 -4.47 15.53
CA LYS A 129 -29.79 -3.50 14.48
C LYS A 129 -29.34 -3.93 13.09
N ALA A 130 -28.09 -4.35 12.95
CA ALA A 130 -27.56 -4.87 11.69
C ALA A 130 -28.32 -6.11 11.21
N TYR A 131 -28.71 -7.01 12.12
CA TYR A 131 -29.45 -8.23 11.79
C TYR A 131 -30.81 -7.94 11.15
N PHE A 132 -31.54 -6.95 11.68
CA PHE A 132 -32.79 -6.48 11.09
C PHE A 132 -32.55 -5.73 9.77
N ALA A 133 -31.61 -4.78 9.76
CA ALA A 133 -31.33 -3.96 8.59
C ALA A 133 -30.89 -4.79 7.39
N ILE A 134 -30.05 -5.80 7.59
CA ILE A 134 -29.64 -6.73 6.53
C ILE A 134 -30.84 -7.42 5.89
N GLN A 135 -31.80 -7.92 6.68
CA GLN A 135 -32.97 -8.62 6.14
C GLN A 135 -33.89 -7.68 5.35
N VAL A 136 -34.07 -6.45 5.83
CA VAL A 136 -34.81 -5.41 5.11
C VAL A 136 -34.13 -5.10 3.78
N LEU A 137 -32.84 -4.75 3.82
CA LEU A 137 -32.08 -4.35 2.63
C LEU A 137 -31.92 -5.51 1.65
N ALA A 138 -31.70 -6.73 2.13
CA ALA A 138 -31.60 -7.91 1.29
C ALA A 138 -32.87 -8.12 0.44
N LYS A 139 -34.04 -7.94 1.05
CA LYS A 139 -35.34 -8.06 0.37
C LYS A 139 -35.62 -6.87 -0.56
N GLU A 140 -35.46 -5.64 -0.06
CA GLU A 140 -35.71 -4.41 -0.82
C GLU A 140 -34.84 -4.30 -2.08
N LEU A 141 -33.58 -4.74 -1.98
CA LEU A 141 -32.64 -4.71 -3.08
C LEU A 141 -32.69 -5.98 -3.93
N GLY A 142 -33.47 -7.00 -3.55
CA GLY A 142 -33.57 -8.29 -4.22
C GLY A 142 -32.27 -9.12 -4.16
N ILE A 143 -31.43 -8.92 -3.14
CA ILE A 143 -30.19 -9.67 -2.91
C ILE A 143 -30.51 -11.10 -2.45
N ALA A 144 -31.47 -11.24 -1.53
CA ALA A 144 -31.92 -12.53 -1.03
C ALA A 144 -33.40 -12.46 -0.57
N ASP A 145 -34.13 -13.56 -0.76
CA ASP A 145 -35.53 -13.67 -0.36
C ASP A 145 -35.75 -14.19 1.07
N LYS A 146 -34.69 -14.77 1.65
CA LYS A 146 -34.65 -15.34 3.00
C LYS A 146 -33.26 -15.07 3.61
N LYS A 147 -33.13 -15.23 4.92
CA LYS A 147 -31.82 -15.18 5.61
C LYS A 147 -30.85 -16.17 4.95
N ASP A 148 -29.73 -15.64 4.47
CA ASP A 148 -28.68 -16.36 3.76
C ASP A 148 -27.28 -16.15 4.37
N PHE A 149 -27.25 -15.62 5.61
CA PHE A 149 -26.05 -15.33 6.39
C PHE A 149 -26.20 -15.86 7.81
N MET A 150 -25.07 -15.96 8.52
CA MET A 150 -25.04 -16.29 9.93
C MET A 150 -24.07 -15.42 10.73
N TYR A 151 -24.36 -15.28 12.01
CA TYR A 151 -23.44 -14.71 12.99
C TYR A 151 -22.67 -15.80 13.73
N ASN A 152 -21.44 -15.45 14.11
CA ASN A 152 -20.63 -16.21 15.05
C ASN A 152 -20.14 -15.23 16.13
N MET A 153 -20.62 -15.38 17.37
CA MET A 153 -20.27 -14.48 18.46
C MET A 153 -18.85 -14.74 18.94
N SER A 154 -18.17 -13.74 19.49
CA SER A 154 -16.82 -13.90 20.03
C SER A 154 -16.74 -13.34 21.45
N VAL A 155 -16.15 -14.12 22.36
CA VAL A 155 -15.90 -13.74 23.76
C VAL A 155 -14.44 -14.01 24.11
N GLY A 156 -13.86 -13.17 24.96
CA GLY A 156 -12.48 -13.35 25.40
C GLY A 156 -12.29 -12.96 26.86
N TYR A 157 -12.33 -13.95 27.76
CA TYR A 157 -12.00 -13.81 29.17
C TYR A 157 -11.83 -15.19 29.82
N ASP A 158 -11.49 -15.24 31.10
CA ASP A 158 -11.59 -16.46 31.92
C ASP A 158 -13.05 -16.91 32.12
N LEU A 159 -13.24 -18.11 32.67
CA LEU A 159 -14.56 -18.69 32.91
C LEU A 159 -15.42 -17.83 33.85
N GLU A 160 -14.83 -17.19 34.84
CA GLU A 160 -15.57 -16.35 35.80
C GLU A 160 -16.14 -15.11 35.10
N GLY A 161 -15.36 -14.44 34.26
CA GLY A 161 -15.83 -13.29 33.50
C GLY A 161 -16.84 -13.68 32.42
N ILE A 162 -16.70 -14.84 31.77
CA ILE A 162 -17.72 -15.34 30.83
C ILE A 162 -19.05 -15.64 31.56
N LYS A 163 -18.99 -16.08 32.82
CA LYS A 163 -20.17 -16.29 33.68
C LYS A 163 -20.70 -15.00 34.33
N SER A 164 -20.02 -13.87 34.17
CA SER A 164 -20.51 -12.60 34.71
C SER A 164 -21.85 -12.26 34.07
N GLU A 165 -22.75 -11.66 34.85
CA GLU A 165 -24.09 -11.27 34.37
C GLU A 165 -24.04 -10.45 33.07
N LYS A 166 -23.03 -9.58 32.93
CA LYS A 166 -22.81 -8.76 31.73
C LYS A 166 -22.62 -9.61 30.47
N ILE A 167 -21.69 -10.59 30.51
CA ILE A 167 -21.38 -11.45 29.36
C ILE A 167 -22.46 -12.53 29.16
N ASP A 168 -23.01 -13.04 30.26
CA ASP A 168 -24.10 -14.01 30.22
C ASP A 168 -25.34 -13.46 29.50
N ASN A 169 -25.75 -12.23 29.85
CA ASN A 169 -26.87 -11.54 29.20
C ASN A 169 -26.62 -11.31 27.71
N TYR A 170 -25.38 -11.01 27.31
CA TYR A 170 -25.00 -10.89 25.90
C TYR A 170 -25.14 -12.22 25.16
N ILE A 171 -24.63 -13.32 25.73
CA ILE A 171 -24.70 -14.65 25.12
C ILE A 171 -26.16 -15.12 25.00
N GLU A 172 -26.93 -15.04 26.08
CA GLU A 172 -28.34 -15.46 26.08
C GLU A 172 -29.21 -14.56 25.19
N GLY A 173 -28.95 -13.25 25.19
CA GLY A 173 -29.65 -12.30 24.33
C GLY A 173 -29.40 -12.57 22.84
N LEU A 174 -28.19 -12.96 22.43
CA LEU A 174 -27.92 -13.30 21.03
C LEU A 174 -28.47 -14.67 20.62
N LYS A 175 -28.55 -15.61 21.57
CA LYS A 175 -29.24 -16.89 21.36
C LYS A 175 -30.73 -16.66 21.13
N ASN A 176 -31.35 -15.75 21.89
CA ASN A 176 -32.74 -15.37 21.73
C ASN A 176 -32.99 -13.93 22.20
N ALA A 177 -33.21 -13.04 21.24
CA ALA A 177 -33.37 -11.61 21.49
C ALA A 177 -34.84 -11.20 21.74
N SER A 178 -35.81 -12.13 21.74
CA SER A 178 -37.25 -11.81 21.68
C SER A 178 -37.72 -10.86 22.78
N GLU A 179 -37.14 -10.97 23.97
CA GLU A 179 -37.52 -10.15 25.13
C GLU A 179 -36.73 -8.84 25.27
N THR A 180 -35.69 -8.65 24.48
CA THR A 180 -34.80 -7.49 24.59
C THR A 180 -35.46 -6.23 24.04
N ALA A 181 -35.12 -5.08 24.64
CA ALA A 181 -35.70 -3.79 24.24
C ALA A 181 -35.37 -3.46 22.78
N ILE A 182 -34.12 -3.63 22.37
CA ILE A 182 -33.67 -3.31 21.01
C ILE A 182 -34.33 -4.17 19.93
N PHE A 183 -34.59 -5.45 20.21
CA PHE A 183 -35.30 -6.32 19.27
C PHE A 183 -36.75 -5.86 19.07
N LYS A 184 -37.44 -5.52 20.18
CA LYS A 184 -38.80 -5.00 20.17
C LYS A 184 -38.86 -3.66 19.42
N GLU A 185 -37.94 -2.74 19.72
CA GLU A 185 -37.80 -1.44 19.05
C GLU A 185 -37.62 -1.60 17.53
N CYS A 186 -36.68 -2.45 17.09
CA CYS A 186 -36.44 -2.67 15.66
C CYS A 186 -37.70 -3.25 14.97
N LYS A 187 -38.33 -4.24 15.60
CA LYS A 187 -39.53 -4.90 15.07
C LYS A 187 -40.73 -3.94 15.00
N GLU A 188 -40.94 -3.14 16.04
CA GLU A 188 -42.01 -2.12 16.10
C GLU A 188 -41.80 -1.04 15.04
N TYR A 189 -40.58 -0.51 14.92
CA TYR A 189 -40.26 0.48 13.89
C TYR A 189 -40.58 -0.01 12.47
N LEU A 190 -40.21 -1.25 12.13
CA LEU A 190 -40.52 -1.83 10.81
C LEU A 190 -42.02 -2.01 10.59
N LYS A 191 -42.79 -2.37 11.63
CA LYS A 191 -44.25 -2.50 11.53
C LYS A 191 -44.92 -1.16 11.28
N GLU A 192 -44.53 -0.14 12.03
CA GLU A 192 -45.11 1.21 11.92
C GLU A 192 -44.77 1.88 10.59
N ASN A 193 -43.60 1.58 10.04
CA ASN A 193 -43.07 2.21 8.84
C ASN A 193 -43.07 1.28 7.62
N ILE A 194 -43.87 0.21 7.61
CA ILE A 194 -43.85 -0.78 6.53
C ILE A 194 -44.13 -0.16 5.14
N GLY A 195 -44.91 0.93 5.10
CA GLY A 195 -45.26 1.64 3.87
C GLY A 195 -44.09 2.34 3.17
N GLN A 196 -42.92 2.44 3.80
CA GLN A 196 -41.72 3.00 3.16
C GLN A 196 -40.99 1.98 2.26
N PHE A 197 -41.29 0.69 2.40
CA PHE A 197 -40.66 -0.41 1.68
C PHE A 197 -41.50 -0.85 0.48
N LYS A 198 -40.84 -1.31 -0.59
CA LYS A 198 -41.51 -1.75 -1.83
C LYS A 198 -41.69 -3.27 -1.90
N ALA A 199 -40.76 -4.04 -1.37
CA ALA A 199 -40.69 -5.50 -1.46
C ALA A 199 -40.77 -6.19 -0.10
N PHE A 200 -40.32 -5.54 0.97
CA PHE A 200 -40.32 -6.03 2.34
C PHE A 200 -41.68 -5.79 3.00
N THR A 201 -42.27 -6.86 3.54
CA THR A 201 -43.66 -6.89 3.97
C THR A 201 -43.81 -7.08 5.49
N THR A 202 -45.02 -6.88 6.01
CA THR A 202 -45.32 -7.17 7.41
C THR A 202 -45.11 -8.66 7.75
N GLU A 203 -45.35 -9.56 6.79
CA GLU A 203 -45.06 -10.99 6.96
C GLU A 203 -43.56 -11.23 7.12
N ASP A 204 -42.73 -10.55 6.33
CA ASP A 204 -41.27 -10.64 6.47
C ASP A 204 -40.82 -10.17 7.87
N VAL A 205 -41.40 -9.09 8.41
CA VAL A 205 -41.13 -8.62 9.78
C VAL A 205 -41.47 -9.67 10.84
N GLU A 206 -42.60 -10.37 10.67
CA GLU A 206 -42.99 -11.42 11.62
C GLU A 206 -42.10 -12.66 11.52
N ASN A 207 -41.57 -12.94 10.32
CA ASN A 207 -40.69 -14.07 10.05
C ASN A 207 -39.22 -13.82 10.48
N ILE A 208 -38.87 -12.60 10.91
CA ILE A 208 -37.54 -12.35 11.50
C ILE A 208 -37.40 -13.17 12.78
N SER A 209 -36.51 -14.16 12.73
CA SER A 209 -36.23 -15.02 13.89
C SER A 209 -35.61 -14.20 15.03
N PRO A 210 -36.05 -14.38 16.28
CA PRO A 210 -35.38 -13.83 17.45
C PRO A 210 -34.07 -14.55 17.78
N GLU A 211 -33.78 -15.67 17.12
CA GLU A 211 -32.55 -16.43 17.29
C GLU A 211 -31.45 -15.89 16.36
N LEU A 212 -30.62 -14.99 16.88
CA LEU A 212 -29.63 -14.27 16.08
C LEU A 212 -28.38 -15.12 15.83
N CYS A 213 -27.92 -15.86 16.84
CA CYS A 213 -26.66 -16.59 16.80
C CYS A 213 -26.67 -17.87 17.66
N HIS A 214 -26.15 -18.97 17.10
CA HIS A 214 -26.04 -20.27 17.78
C HIS A 214 -24.60 -20.80 17.86
N SER A 215 -23.62 -20.01 17.42
CA SER A 215 -22.21 -20.38 17.45
C SER A 215 -21.36 -19.32 18.13
N ILE A 216 -20.28 -19.76 18.77
CA ILE A 216 -19.37 -18.91 19.51
C ILE A 216 -17.92 -19.28 19.23
N THR A 217 -17.06 -18.29 19.10
CA THR A 217 -15.61 -18.43 19.08
C THR A 217 -15.03 -17.96 20.40
N LEU A 218 -14.41 -18.88 21.12
CA LEU A 218 -13.62 -18.56 22.30
C LEU A 218 -12.27 -17.98 21.85
N SER A 219 -12.07 -16.70 22.13
CA SER A 219 -10.79 -16.02 21.92
C SER A 219 -9.95 -16.20 23.19
N THR A 220 -8.96 -17.08 23.13
CA THR A 220 -8.09 -17.38 24.28
C THR A 220 -7.10 -16.25 24.51
N LEU A 221 -6.96 -15.80 25.76
CA LEU A 221 -5.90 -14.88 26.17
C LEU A 221 -4.54 -15.58 26.04
N HIS A 222 -3.49 -14.81 25.72
CA HIS A 222 -2.12 -15.32 25.77
C HIS A 222 -1.80 -15.83 27.17
N GLY A 223 -1.10 -16.96 27.24
CA GLY A 223 -0.81 -17.63 28.51
C GLY A 223 -1.99 -18.35 29.17
N CYS A 224 -3.16 -18.42 28.53
CA CYS A 224 -4.32 -19.12 29.11
C CYS A 224 -4.08 -20.65 29.17
N PRO A 225 -4.13 -21.27 30.37
CA PRO A 225 -3.87 -22.71 30.51
C PRO A 225 -4.88 -23.57 29.75
N ALA A 226 -4.42 -24.70 29.20
CA ALA A 226 -5.29 -25.65 28.48
C ALA A 226 -6.53 -26.08 29.30
N ALA A 227 -6.37 -26.29 30.61
CA ALA A 227 -7.47 -26.66 31.49
C ALA A 227 -8.56 -25.57 31.61
N GLU A 228 -8.16 -24.30 31.54
CA GLU A 228 -9.10 -23.16 31.57
C GLU A 228 -9.82 -23.03 30.22
N ILE A 229 -9.09 -23.18 29.11
CA ILE A 229 -9.69 -23.22 27.77
C ILE A 229 -10.73 -24.35 27.68
N GLU A 230 -10.39 -25.54 28.18
CA GLU A 230 -11.29 -26.70 28.21
C GLU A 230 -12.51 -26.46 29.11
N SER A 231 -12.33 -25.83 30.28
CA SER A 231 -13.42 -25.55 31.22
C SER A 231 -14.45 -24.60 30.60
N ILE A 232 -13.99 -23.57 29.88
CA ILE A 232 -14.83 -22.63 29.15
C ILE A 232 -15.54 -23.32 27.99
N ALA A 233 -14.80 -24.05 27.15
CA ALA A 233 -15.41 -24.75 26.02
C ALA A 233 -16.46 -25.77 26.48
N ASN A 234 -16.20 -26.48 27.58
CA ASN A 234 -17.16 -27.38 28.20
C ASN A 234 -18.42 -26.62 28.65
N TYR A 235 -18.29 -25.51 29.36
CA TYR A 235 -19.41 -24.66 29.77
C TYR A 235 -20.24 -24.18 28.56
N LEU A 236 -19.59 -23.74 27.49
CA LEU A 236 -20.27 -23.27 26.28
C LEU A 236 -21.05 -24.39 25.56
N LEU A 237 -20.49 -25.60 25.50
CA LEU A 237 -21.12 -26.76 24.87
C LEU A 237 -22.27 -27.34 25.73
N THR A 238 -22.06 -27.47 27.04
CA THR A 238 -22.97 -28.19 27.93
C THR A 238 -24.04 -27.31 28.57
N GLU A 239 -23.67 -26.15 29.11
CA GLU A 239 -24.61 -25.26 29.80
C GLU A 239 -25.23 -24.26 28.82
N LYS A 240 -24.40 -23.60 27.99
CA LYS A 240 -24.90 -22.63 27.01
C LYS A 240 -25.52 -23.26 25.77
N LYS A 241 -25.22 -24.53 25.49
CA LYS A 241 -25.71 -25.29 24.32
C LYS A 241 -25.37 -24.61 22.98
N LEU A 242 -24.17 -24.04 22.88
CA LEU A 242 -23.67 -23.38 21.67
C LEU A 242 -22.76 -24.29 20.86
N ASN A 243 -22.72 -24.09 19.55
CA ASN A 243 -21.64 -24.64 18.73
C ASN A 243 -20.37 -23.81 18.96
N THR A 244 -19.22 -24.46 19.14
CA THR A 244 -18.04 -23.77 19.69
C THR A 244 -16.82 -23.95 18.80
N PHE A 245 -16.20 -22.82 18.43
CA PHE A 245 -14.83 -22.78 17.95
C PHE A 245 -13.88 -22.33 19.05
N ILE A 246 -12.69 -22.92 19.10
CA ILE A 246 -11.56 -22.38 19.88
C ILE A 246 -10.59 -21.70 18.93
N LYS A 247 -10.23 -20.44 19.22
CA LYS A 247 -9.20 -19.71 18.49
C LYS A 247 -7.82 -20.34 18.74
N CYS A 248 -7.05 -20.56 17.68
CA CYS A 248 -5.71 -21.15 17.75
C CYS A 248 -4.70 -20.31 16.97
N ASN A 249 -3.57 -20.02 17.62
CA ASN A 249 -2.48 -19.26 17.04
C ASN A 249 -1.40 -20.17 16.41
N PRO A 250 -0.62 -19.69 15.42
CA PRO A 250 0.48 -20.44 14.83
C PRO A 250 1.63 -20.74 15.81
N THR A 251 1.57 -20.24 17.04
CA THR A 251 2.50 -20.63 18.12
C THR A 251 2.56 -22.15 18.32
N LEU A 252 1.47 -22.87 17.99
CA LEU A 252 1.41 -24.34 17.94
C LEU A 252 2.38 -25.02 16.95
N LEU A 253 2.98 -24.26 16.03
CA LEU A 253 4.03 -24.75 15.13
C LEU A 253 5.39 -24.87 15.82
N GLY A 254 5.63 -24.07 16.87
CA GLY A 254 6.92 -23.93 17.54
C GLY A 254 7.75 -22.77 16.98
N TYR A 255 8.60 -22.20 17.85
CA TYR A 255 9.38 -20.98 17.56
C TYR A 255 10.30 -21.17 16.34
N GLU A 256 11.07 -22.25 16.31
CA GLU A 256 12.04 -22.53 15.24
C GLU A 256 11.36 -22.59 13.87
N PHE A 257 10.19 -23.25 13.77
CA PHE A 257 9.46 -23.32 12.50
C PHE A 257 9.00 -21.94 12.05
N ALA A 258 8.39 -21.16 12.95
CA ALA A 258 7.90 -19.83 12.62
C ALA A 258 9.03 -18.86 12.24
N ARG A 259 10.15 -18.89 12.98
CA ARG A 259 11.32 -18.06 12.71
C ARG A 259 11.96 -18.39 11.36
N ASN A 260 12.25 -19.67 11.12
CA ASN A 260 12.86 -20.11 9.85
C ASN A 260 11.96 -19.78 8.66
N THR A 261 10.65 -20.03 8.77
CA THR A 261 9.69 -19.71 7.72
C THR A 261 9.69 -18.22 7.38
N LEU A 262 9.59 -17.36 8.39
CA LEU A 262 9.57 -15.91 8.17
C LEU A 262 10.91 -15.41 7.62
N ASP A 263 12.04 -15.97 8.05
CA ASP A 263 13.37 -15.59 7.53
C ASP A 263 13.54 -15.97 6.05
N GLU A 264 13.20 -17.21 5.69
CA GLU A 264 13.25 -17.71 4.30
C GLU A 264 12.34 -16.89 3.37
N MET A 265 11.21 -16.41 3.90
CA MET A 265 10.26 -15.59 3.16
C MET A 265 10.59 -14.10 3.13
N GLY A 266 11.72 -13.68 3.71
CA GLY A 266 12.19 -12.29 3.69
C GLY A 266 11.57 -11.38 4.76
N PHE A 267 10.92 -11.95 5.78
CA PHE A 267 10.35 -11.26 6.94
C PHE A 267 11.26 -11.34 8.18
N ASP A 268 12.58 -11.34 7.98
CA ASP A 268 13.64 -11.43 9.01
C ASP A 268 13.70 -10.24 9.98
N TYR A 269 12.96 -9.17 9.68
CA TYR A 269 12.84 -7.99 10.51
C TYR A 269 11.69 -8.05 11.51
N ILE A 270 10.76 -9.00 11.35
CA ILE A 270 9.63 -9.16 12.27
C ILE A 270 10.15 -9.75 13.57
N ALA A 271 10.12 -8.95 14.64
CA ALA A 271 10.70 -9.32 15.92
C ALA A 271 9.70 -10.09 16.79
N PHE A 272 10.11 -11.25 17.31
CA PHE A 272 9.39 -12.00 18.34
C PHE A 272 10.35 -12.97 19.04
N THR A 273 10.01 -13.38 20.26
CA THR A 273 10.81 -14.31 21.05
C THR A 273 10.11 -15.66 21.23
N ASP A 274 10.76 -16.62 21.89
CA ASP A 274 10.17 -17.91 22.21
C ASP A 274 9.21 -17.87 23.42
N PHE A 275 8.97 -16.68 24.01
CA PHE A 275 8.11 -16.50 25.18
C PHE A 275 6.68 -16.98 24.94
N HIS A 276 5.98 -16.41 23.95
CA HIS A 276 4.60 -16.79 23.61
C HIS A 276 4.48 -18.25 23.21
N PHE A 277 5.51 -18.84 22.61
CA PHE A 277 5.53 -20.25 22.23
C PHE A 277 5.58 -21.21 23.42
N LYS A 278 6.14 -20.76 24.56
CA LYS A 278 6.23 -21.53 25.80
C LYS A 278 5.05 -21.28 26.74
N ASP A 279 4.50 -20.07 26.70
CA ASP A 279 3.43 -19.62 27.60
C ASP A 279 2.03 -19.97 27.06
N ASP A 280 1.81 -19.86 25.74
CA ASP A 280 0.54 -20.21 25.12
C ASP A 280 0.24 -21.73 25.19
N LEU A 281 -0.96 -22.10 24.76
CA LEU A 281 -1.40 -23.48 24.60
C LEU A 281 -0.36 -24.35 23.85
N GLN A 282 0.13 -25.38 24.52
CA GLN A 282 1.12 -26.30 23.97
C GLN A 282 0.47 -27.36 23.06
N TYR A 283 1.16 -27.76 21.98
CA TYR A 283 0.59 -28.64 20.96
C TYR A 283 0.08 -29.97 21.52
N ALA A 284 0.85 -30.65 22.37
CA ALA A 284 0.45 -31.93 22.93
C ALA A 284 -0.84 -31.84 23.77
N ASP A 285 -0.94 -30.80 24.60
CA ASP A 285 -2.12 -30.55 25.43
C ASP A 285 -3.33 -30.16 24.57
N ALA A 286 -3.11 -29.35 23.53
CA ALA A 286 -4.12 -28.96 22.57
C ALA A 286 -4.80 -30.17 21.91
N ILE A 287 -4.00 -31.13 21.41
CA ILE A 287 -4.52 -32.32 20.72
C ILE A 287 -5.44 -33.13 21.64
N GLU A 288 -5.00 -33.40 22.87
CA GLU A 288 -5.76 -34.20 23.81
C GLU A 288 -7.04 -33.48 24.26
N MET A 289 -6.97 -32.16 24.48
CA MET A 289 -8.14 -31.32 24.76
C MET A 289 -9.15 -31.34 23.60
N PHE A 290 -8.69 -31.13 22.36
CA PHE A 290 -9.57 -31.11 21.20
C PHE A 290 -10.28 -32.44 20.97
N LYS A 291 -9.59 -33.59 21.17
CA LYS A 291 -10.22 -34.92 21.10
C LYS A 291 -11.34 -35.07 22.13
N ARG A 292 -11.14 -34.59 23.36
CA ARG A 292 -12.17 -34.61 24.42
C ARG A 292 -13.35 -33.71 24.07
N LEU A 293 -13.10 -32.50 23.59
CA LEU A 293 -14.14 -31.53 23.23
C LEU A 293 -14.94 -31.97 22.00
N GLN A 294 -14.32 -32.60 20.98
CA GLN A 294 -15.05 -33.21 19.86
C GLN A 294 -16.04 -34.28 20.34
N LYS A 295 -15.61 -35.13 21.28
CA LYS A 295 -16.47 -36.16 21.85
C LYS A 295 -17.61 -35.57 22.67
N LEU A 296 -17.31 -34.55 23.48
CA LEU A 296 -18.30 -33.84 24.29
C LEU A 296 -19.34 -33.13 23.42
N ALA A 297 -18.91 -32.39 22.41
CA ALA A 297 -19.81 -31.70 21.49
C ALA A 297 -20.76 -32.69 20.83
N LYS A 298 -20.25 -33.85 20.38
CA LYS A 298 -21.08 -34.92 19.82
C LYS A 298 -22.11 -35.47 20.83
N SER A 299 -21.78 -35.61 22.11
CA SER A 299 -22.75 -36.06 23.13
C SER A 299 -23.80 -35.00 23.46
N GLU A 300 -23.50 -33.73 23.23
CA GLU A 300 -24.40 -32.59 23.44
C GLU A 300 -25.20 -32.19 22.18
N GLU A 301 -25.06 -32.94 21.08
CA GLU A 301 -25.63 -32.60 19.77
C GLU A 301 -25.21 -31.20 19.29
N LYS A 302 -23.94 -30.86 19.56
CA LYS A 302 -23.28 -29.62 19.13
C LYS A 302 -22.07 -29.92 18.26
N ALA A 303 -21.66 -28.91 17.51
CA ALA A 303 -20.43 -28.92 16.74
C ALA A 303 -19.29 -28.26 17.51
N PHE A 304 -18.10 -28.83 17.33
CA PHE A 304 -16.84 -28.29 17.83
C PHE A 304 -15.83 -28.22 16.69
N GLY A 305 -15.03 -27.16 16.66
CA GLY A 305 -13.91 -27.03 15.74
C GLY A 305 -12.91 -25.99 16.20
N LEU A 306 -12.03 -25.58 15.29
CA LEU A 306 -11.03 -24.56 15.55
C LEU A 306 -11.23 -23.33 14.67
N LYS A 307 -10.87 -22.18 15.21
CA LYS A 307 -10.69 -20.94 14.47
C LYS A 307 -9.20 -20.67 14.33
N LEU A 308 -8.65 -20.91 13.14
CA LEU A 308 -7.26 -20.59 12.85
C LEU A 308 -7.11 -19.08 12.71
N THR A 309 -6.36 -18.50 13.64
CA THR A 309 -6.33 -17.07 13.93
C THR A 309 -5.92 -16.17 12.75
N ASN A 310 -6.27 -14.89 12.88
CA ASN A 310 -5.79 -13.76 12.11
C ASN A 310 -4.59 -13.04 12.73
N THR A 311 -4.07 -13.47 13.89
CA THR A 311 -3.07 -12.72 14.64
C THR A 311 -1.89 -13.57 15.07
N PHE A 312 -0.69 -13.00 15.02
CA PHE A 312 0.53 -13.58 15.56
C PHE A 312 1.27 -12.51 16.39
N PRO A 313 1.55 -12.75 17.68
CA PRO A 313 2.15 -11.73 18.56
C PRO A 313 3.59 -11.43 18.15
N VAL A 314 3.93 -10.15 18.08
CA VAL A 314 5.26 -9.63 17.71
C VAL A 314 5.61 -8.40 18.55
N ASP A 315 6.90 -8.12 18.68
CA ASP A 315 7.41 -6.95 19.39
C ASP A 315 7.34 -5.70 18.49
N VAL A 316 7.07 -4.54 19.08
CA VAL A 316 7.22 -3.24 18.41
C VAL A 316 8.67 -2.80 18.47
N LYS A 317 9.38 -2.91 17.34
CA LYS A 317 10.81 -2.51 17.24
C LYS A 317 11.06 -1.38 16.25
N ARG A 318 10.08 -1.00 15.43
CA ARG A 318 10.23 0.05 14.40
C ARG A 318 9.30 1.24 14.64
N ASN A 319 8.70 1.33 15.82
CA ASN A 319 7.69 2.34 16.19
C ASN A 319 6.48 2.31 15.25
N GLU A 320 6.07 1.11 14.83
CA GLU A 320 4.91 0.90 13.97
C GLU A 320 3.62 1.40 14.64
N LEU A 321 3.49 1.11 15.93
CA LEU A 321 2.34 1.43 16.77
C LEU A 321 2.84 1.88 18.17
N PRO A 322 2.06 2.67 18.92
CA PRO A 322 2.44 3.17 20.24
C PRO A 322 2.18 2.11 21.33
N SER A 323 2.77 0.92 21.19
CA SER A 323 2.70 -0.18 22.15
C SER A 323 4.06 -0.90 22.25
N GLU A 324 4.21 -1.80 23.22
CA GLU A 324 5.41 -2.65 23.33
C GLU A 324 5.28 -3.94 22.48
N GLU A 325 4.06 -4.47 22.40
CA GLU A 325 3.69 -5.63 21.58
C GLU A 325 2.54 -5.28 20.63
N MET A 326 2.44 -6.02 19.53
CA MET A 326 1.38 -5.89 18.53
C MET A 326 1.08 -7.25 17.88
N TYR A 327 -0.01 -7.33 17.11
CA TYR A 327 -0.43 -8.54 16.43
C TYR A 327 -0.25 -8.43 14.92
N MET A 328 0.61 -9.27 14.36
CA MET A 328 0.84 -9.40 12.93
C MET A 328 -0.27 -10.20 12.24
N SER A 329 -0.67 -9.75 11.06
CA SER A 329 -1.62 -10.39 10.16
C SER A 329 -1.27 -10.14 8.68
N GLY A 330 -2.08 -10.69 7.78
CA GLY A 330 -1.95 -10.51 6.34
C GLY A 330 -1.03 -11.55 5.70
N ARG A 331 -0.34 -11.13 4.65
CA ARG A 331 0.47 -12.00 3.80
C ARG A 331 1.56 -12.77 4.55
N SER A 332 2.22 -12.13 5.51
CA SER A 332 3.25 -12.76 6.35
C SER A 332 2.69 -13.88 7.26
N LEU A 333 1.41 -13.84 7.59
CA LEU A 333 0.75 -14.83 8.43
C LEU A 333 0.23 -16.04 7.63
N TYR A 334 -0.07 -15.83 6.34
CA TYR A 334 -0.69 -16.83 5.46
C TYR A 334 0.01 -18.21 5.49
N PRO A 335 1.33 -18.31 5.26
CA PRO A 335 2.04 -19.59 5.20
C PRO A 335 2.06 -20.31 6.55
N LEU A 336 2.19 -19.56 7.65
CA LEU A 336 2.13 -20.12 9.01
C LEU A 336 0.76 -20.70 9.30
N THR A 337 -0.33 -19.98 8.98
CA THR A 337 -1.68 -20.46 9.26
C THR A 337 -2.06 -21.66 8.38
N VAL A 338 -1.66 -21.69 7.09
CA VAL A 338 -1.85 -22.88 6.24
C VAL A 338 -1.03 -24.07 6.75
N SER A 339 0.20 -23.85 7.20
CA SER A 339 1.05 -24.90 7.78
C SER A 339 0.45 -25.48 9.07
N LEU A 340 -0.13 -24.64 9.93
CA LEU A 340 -0.84 -25.10 11.13
C LEU A 340 -2.08 -25.91 10.74
N ALA A 341 -2.86 -25.44 9.77
CA ALA A 341 -4.01 -26.16 9.25
C ALA A 341 -3.61 -27.55 8.74
N ALA A 342 -2.54 -27.67 7.97
CA ALA A 342 -2.04 -28.95 7.47
C ALA A 342 -1.59 -29.88 8.60
N LYS A 343 -0.86 -29.35 9.60
CA LYS A 343 -0.39 -30.11 10.76
C LYS A 343 -1.57 -30.71 11.56
N LEU A 344 -2.59 -29.90 11.83
CA LEU A 344 -3.80 -30.34 12.55
C LEU A 344 -4.65 -31.29 11.70
N SER A 345 -4.82 -31.01 10.41
CA SER A 345 -5.59 -31.89 9.51
C SER A 345 -5.03 -33.31 9.46
N LYS A 346 -3.70 -33.43 9.47
CA LYS A 346 -3.01 -34.72 9.55
C LYS A 346 -3.24 -35.45 10.87
N GLU A 347 -3.23 -34.73 12.00
CA GLU A 347 -3.46 -35.31 13.33
C GLU A 347 -4.90 -35.84 13.50
N PHE A 348 -5.87 -35.16 12.90
CA PHE A 348 -7.30 -35.48 13.02
C PHE A 348 -7.90 -36.20 11.81
N ASP A 349 -7.09 -36.63 10.84
CA ASP A 349 -7.55 -37.34 9.64
C ASP A 349 -8.64 -36.54 8.88
N GLY A 350 -8.47 -35.21 8.82
CA GLY A 350 -9.39 -34.27 8.16
C GLY A 350 -10.70 -33.98 8.90
N LYS A 351 -10.98 -34.67 10.02
CA LYS A 351 -12.28 -34.65 10.71
C LYS A 351 -12.47 -33.54 11.73
N LEU A 352 -11.44 -32.73 11.98
CA LEU A 352 -11.56 -31.56 12.87
C LEU A 352 -11.98 -30.35 12.03
N PRO A 353 -13.20 -29.82 12.20
CA PRO A 353 -13.65 -28.65 11.47
C PRO A 353 -12.77 -27.44 11.78
N MET A 354 -12.44 -26.66 10.75
CA MET A 354 -11.61 -25.46 10.90
C MET A 354 -12.18 -24.29 10.10
N SER A 355 -12.38 -23.17 10.79
CA SER A 355 -12.54 -21.84 10.18
C SER A 355 -11.16 -21.16 10.09
N TYR A 356 -10.98 -20.28 9.11
CA TYR A 356 -9.68 -19.67 8.78
C TYR A 356 -9.72 -18.15 8.80
N SER A 357 -8.63 -17.50 9.23
CA SER A 357 -8.50 -16.03 9.19
C SER A 357 -7.09 -15.49 8.94
N GLY A 358 -6.15 -16.30 8.44
CA GLY A 358 -4.75 -15.88 8.31
C GLY A 358 -4.38 -15.41 6.91
N GLY A 359 -4.62 -14.15 6.51
CA GLY A 359 -4.05 -13.62 5.27
C GLY A 359 -4.67 -14.12 3.94
N ALA A 360 -5.88 -14.65 3.99
CA ALA A 360 -6.64 -14.96 2.77
C ALA A 360 -6.99 -13.68 1.98
N ASP A 361 -7.13 -13.79 0.66
CA ASP A 361 -7.61 -12.76 -0.27
C ASP A 361 -8.19 -13.37 -1.56
N ALA A 362 -8.50 -12.54 -2.56
CA ALA A 362 -9.10 -13.00 -3.82
C ALA A 362 -8.18 -13.89 -4.67
N LEU A 363 -6.85 -13.83 -4.48
CA LEU A 363 -5.87 -14.56 -5.26
C LEU A 363 -5.65 -15.97 -4.71
N ASN A 364 -5.92 -16.21 -3.42
CA ASN A 364 -5.69 -17.51 -2.77
C ASN A 364 -6.96 -18.20 -2.22
N ILE A 365 -8.12 -17.52 -2.17
CA ILE A 365 -9.36 -18.06 -1.58
C ILE A 365 -9.80 -19.39 -2.18
N ARG A 366 -9.63 -19.58 -3.50
CA ARG A 366 -10.04 -20.81 -4.19
C ARG A 366 -9.29 -22.01 -3.66
N ASP A 367 -7.98 -21.90 -3.52
CA ASP A 367 -7.16 -23.02 -3.09
C ASP A 367 -7.35 -23.33 -1.61
N LEU A 368 -7.59 -22.32 -0.77
CA LEU A 368 -8.03 -22.52 0.61
C LEU A 368 -9.35 -23.29 0.69
N LEU A 369 -10.40 -22.88 -0.04
CA LEU A 369 -11.69 -23.58 0.04
C LEU A 369 -11.64 -25.00 -0.51
N LYS A 370 -10.80 -25.27 -1.52
CA LYS A 370 -10.57 -26.65 -2.01
C LYS A 370 -9.99 -27.57 -0.95
N THR A 371 -9.28 -27.05 0.05
CA THR A 371 -8.82 -27.87 1.19
C THR A 371 -9.99 -28.42 2.02
N GLY A 372 -11.17 -27.80 1.96
CA GLY A 372 -12.30 -28.09 2.85
C GLY A 372 -12.36 -27.22 4.11
N VAL A 373 -11.35 -26.38 4.36
CA VAL A 373 -11.36 -25.39 5.46
C VAL A 373 -12.43 -24.32 5.19
N GLN A 374 -13.39 -24.21 6.11
CA GLN A 374 -14.54 -23.31 5.99
C GLN A 374 -15.23 -23.09 7.34
N PRO A 375 -15.91 -21.94 7.54
CA PRO A 375 -15.91 -20.74 6.71
C PRO A 375 -14.61 -19.92 6.85
N ILE A 376 -14.39 -18.96 5.94
CA ILE A 376 -13.17 -18.15 5.89
C ILE A 376 -13.50 -16.70 6.25
N THR A 377 -12.82 -16.14 7.25
CA THR A 377 -12.97 -14.73 7.61
C THR A 377 -11.72 -13.92 7.31
N MET A 378 -11.87 -12.60 7.21
CA MET A 378 -10.79 -11.73 6.77
C MET A 378 -10.87 -10.39 7.49
N ALA A 379 -9.72 -9.78 7.76
CA ALA A 379 -9.63 -8.39 8.25
C ALA A 379 -8.63 -7.59 7.41
N THR A 380 -7.41 -8.10 7.29
CA THR A 380 -6.28 -7.40 6.66
C THR A 380 -6.54 -6.95 5.22
N THR A 381 -7.04 -7.82 4.36
CA THR A 381 -7.31 -7.46 2.96
C THR A 381 -8.37 -6.35 2.86
N ILE A 382 -9.31 -6.28 3.82
CA ILE A 382 -10.39 -5.30 3.89
C ILE A 382 -9.93 -3.99 4.58
N LEU A 383 -8.84 -4.02 5.35
CA LEU A 383 -8.17 -2.81 5.87
C LEU A 383 -7.30 -2.12 4.80
N LYS A 384 -7.06 -2.77 3.65
CA LYS A 384 -6.28 -2.22 2.55
C LYS A 384 -7.17 -1.49 1.53
N PRO A 385 -6.59 -0.61 0.69
CA PRO A 385 -7.31 0.09 -0.39
C PRO A 385 -8.22 -0.84 -1.19
N GLY A 386 -9.43 -0.39 -1.49
CA GLY A 386 -10.50 -1.21 -2.03
C GLY A 386 -11.49 -1.76 -1.00
N GLY A 387 -11.12 -1.87 0.28
CA GLY A 387 -12.05 -2.00 1.41
C GLY A 387 -13.08 -3.13 1.30
N TYR A 388 -14.30 -2.84 1.79
CA TYR A 388 -15.46 -3.75 1.76
C TYR A 388 -15.76 -4.37 0.39
N PRO A 389 -15.71 -3.63 -0.75
CA PRO A 389 -15.90 -4.19 -2.08
C PRO A 389 -15.10 -5.45 -2.42
N ARG A 390 -13.94 -5.68 -1.77
CA ARG A 390 -13.13 -6.90 -1.98
C ARG A 390 -13.91 -8.18 -1.67
N PHE A 391 -14.85 -8.16 -0.72
CA PHE A 391 -15.69 -9.33 -0.43
C PHE A 391 -16.47 -9.80 -1.66
N LYS A 392 -16.84 -8.89 -2.57
CA LYS A 392 -17.65 -9.25 -3.74
C LYS A 392 -16.82 -10.12 -4.66
N GLN A 393 -15.61 -9.64 -4.97
CA GLN A 393 -14.65 -10.39 -5.78
C GLN A 393 -14.39 -11.77 -5.16
N ILE A 394 -14.10 -11.81 -3.85
CA ILE A 394 -13.78 -13.05 -3.13
C ILE A 394 -14.95 -14.05 -3.17
N ALA A 395 -16.18 -13.57 -2.95
CA ALA A 395 -17.39 -14.39 -3.03
C ALA A 395 -17.62 -14.90 -4.45
N GLU A 396 -17.55 -14.04 -5.47
CA GLU A 396 -17.76 -14.40 -6.88
C GLU A 396 -16.74 -15.44 -7.38
N VAL A 397 -15.45 -15.26 -7.07
CA VAL A 397 -14.40 -16.20 -7.51
C VAL A 397 -14.43 -17.52 -6.74
N SER A 398 -15.25 -17.67 -5.70
CA SER A 398 -15.39 -18.92 -4.92
C SER A 398 -16.79 -19.54 -4.94
N GLU A 399 -17.75 -18.89 -5.60
CA GLU A 399 -19.16 -19.27 -5.59
C GLU A 399 -19.43 -20.68 -6.17
N ASP A 400 -18.64 -21.11 -7.17
CA ASP A 400 -18.72 -22.45 -7.76
C ASP A 400 -18.27 -23.57 -6.82
N LEU A 401 -17.53 -23.25 -5.75
CA LEU A 401 -17.02 -24.21 -4.78
C LEU A 401 -18.00 -24.48 -3.62
N LEU A 402 -19.08 -23.70 -3.50
CA LEU A 402 -20.04 -23.86 -2.42
C LEU A 402 -20.80 -25.19 -2.56
N ALA A 403 -20.86 -25.96 -1.47
CA ALA A 403 -21.46 -27.29 -1.46
C ALA A 403 -22.59 -27.41 -0.43
N LYS A 404 -23.67 -28.08 -0.85
CA LYS A 404 -24.86 -28.35 0.00
C LYS A 404 -24.59 -29.34 1.13
N GLU A 405 -23.52 -30.13 1.01
CA GLU A 405 -23.08 -31.06 2.05
C GLU A 405 -21.75 -30.57 2.61
N TYR A 406 -21.65 -30.57 3.94
CA TYR A 406 -20.38 -30.34 4.61
C TYR A 406 -19.41 -31.49 4.29
N LYS A 407 -18.16 -31.15 3.98
CA LYS A 407 -17.09 -32.11 3.67
C LYS A 407 -15.96 -31.95 4.67
N ASP A 408 -15.38 -33.08 5.05
CA ASP A 408 -14.13 -33.12 5.81
C ASP A 408 -12.98 -32.49 5.00
N ILE A 409 -11.91 -32.12 5.70
CA ILE A 409 -10.75 -31.50 5.09
C ILE A 409 -9.95 -32.53 4.29
N ASP A 410 -9.59 -32.18 3.05
CA ASP A 410 -8.71 -32.97 2.21
C ASP A 410 -7.26 -32.86 2.71
N VAL A 411 -6.84 -33.86 3.48
CA VAL A 411 -5.52 -33.92 4.13
C VAL A 411 -4.38 -33.91 3.12
N ASP A 412 -4.52 -34.66 2.01
CA ASP A 412 -3.48 -34.75 0.99
C ASP A 412 -3.33 -33.41 0.26
N TYR A 413 -4.45 -32.77 -0.06
CA TYR A 413 -4.44 -31.46 -0.70
C TYR A 413 -3.83 -30.39 0.19
N ILE A 414 -4.27 -30.26 1.46
CA ILE A 414 -3.77 -29.21 2.35
C ILE A 414 -2.29 -29.38 2.72
N VAL A 415 -1.80 -30.63 2.85
CA VAL A 415 -0.38 -30.90 3.11
C VAL A 415 0.49 -30.54 1.90
N ARG A 416 0.01 -30.79 0.68
CA ARG A 416 0.70 -30.33 -0.54
C ARG A 416 0.64 -28.80 -0.63
N TYR A 417 -0.53 -28.22 -0.43
CA TYR A 417 -0.75 -26.78 -0.51
C TYR A 417 0.12 -26.00 0.48
N ALA A 418 0.27 -26.49 1.71
CA ALA A 418 1.14 -25.89 2.73
C ALA A 418 2.63 -25.80 2.31
N LYS A 419 3.09 -26.64 1.38
CA LYS A 419 4.44 -26.53 0.81
C LYS A 419 4.47 -25.54 -0.33
N GLU A 420 3.47 -25.60 -1.21
CA GLU A 420 3.33 -24.69 -2.36
C GLU A 420 3.28 -23.22 -1.92
N VAL A 421 2.59 -22.90 -0.80
CA VAL A 421 2.53 -21.52 -0.30
C VAL A 421 3.87 -20.96 0.20
N LEU A 422 4.82 -21.82 0.59
CA LEU A 422 6.17 -21.40 1.01
C LEU A 422 7.05 -21.08 -0.20
N GLU A 423 6.79 -21.72 -1.34
CA GLU A 423 7.53 -21.54 -2.59
C GLU A 423 6.90 -20.46 -3.48
N ASP A 424 5.64 -20.08 -3.24
CA ASP A 424 4.93 -19.06 -4.01
C ASP A 424 5.55 -17.67 -3.81
N PRO A 425 6.10 -17.05 -4.88
CA PRO A 425 6.67 -15.72 -4.81
C PRO A 425 5.70 -14.70 -4.23
N GLN A 426 4.40 -14.82 -4.49
CA GLN A 426 3.40 -13.87 -3.99
C GLN A 426 3.44 -13.72 -2.48
N ASN A 427 3.78 -14.77 -1.74
CA ASN A 427 3.86 -14.77 -0.28
C ASN A 427 5.21 -14.25 0.25
N ASN A 428 6.24 -14.16 -0.58
CA ASN A 428 7.57 -13.66 -0.21
C ASN A 428 7.60 -12.13 -0.10
N LYS A 429 8.32 -11.58 0.90
CA LYS A 429 8.44 -10.12 1.10
C LYS A 429 8.83 -9.38 -0.18
N LEU A 430 9.73 -9.93 -0.98
CA LEU A 430 10.30 -9.31 -2.18
C LEU A 430 9.37 -9.25 -3.40
N TYR A 431 8.19 -9.88 -3.35
CA TYR A 431 7.21 -9.81 -4.45
C TYR A 431 6.64 -8.41 -4.67
N ARG A 432 6.46 -7.64 -3.58
CA ARG A 432 6.07 -6.22 -3.63
C ARG A 432 7.33 -5.36 -3.72
N GLU A 433 7.19 -4.20 -4.37
CA GLU A 433 8.28 -3.24 -4.52
C GLU A 433 8.85 -2.80 -3.16
N LYS A 434 10.17 -2.56 -3.09
CA LYS A 434 10.87 -2.07 -1.90
C LYS A 434 10.50 -0.60 -1.65
N VAL A 435 9.36 -0.38 -1.00
CA VAL A 435 8.82 0.95 -0.70
C VAL A 435 9.23 1.41 0.70
N LYS A 436 9.90 2.56 0.79
CA LYS A 436 10.22 3.21 2.08
C LYS A 436 9.02 3.99 2.63
N SER A 437 8.41 4.81 1.78
CA SER A 437 7.15 5.50 2.05
C SER A 437 6.53 5.86 0.70
N ARG A 438 5.22 5.74 0.59
CA ARG A 438 4.45 6.20 -0.58
C ARG A 438 3.99 7.64 -0.46
N LYS A 439 4.09 8.20 0.74
CA LYS A 439 3.65 9.56 1.02
C LYS A 439 4.60 10.52 0.34
N THR A 440 4.02 11.47 -0.35
CA THR A 440 4.72 12.63 -0.88
C THR A 440 4.92 13.64 0.25
N GLU A 441 5.78 14.63 0.05
CA GLU A 441 6.01 15.72 1.02
C GLU A 441 4.87 16.75 1.11
N SER A 442 3.87 16.72 0.22
CA SER A 442 2.78 17.70 0.24
C SER A 442 1.86 17.53 1.46
N GLU A 443 1.44 18.65 2.05
CA GLU A 443 0.38 18.70 3.05
C GLU A 443 -0.96 18.22 2.48
N LEU A 444 -1.86 17.75 3.34
CA LEU A 444 -3.21 17.32 2.97
C LEU A 444 -4.16 18.53 2.99
N PRO A 445 -4.70 18.99 1.85
CA PRO A 445 -5.60 20.14 1.85
C PRO A 445 -7.00 19.77 2.36
N LEU A 446 -7.70 20.77 2.94
CA LEU A 446 -9.07 20.64 3.48
C LEU A 446 -10.10 20.28 2.39
N VAL A 447 -9.89 20.73 1.16
CA VAL A 447 -10.70 20.45 -0.04
C VAL A 447 -9.76 20.14 -1.21
N ASP A 448 -10.28 19.55 -2.29
CA ASP A 448 -9.52 19.29 -3.53
C ASP A 448 -8.25 18.44 -3.33
N CYS A 449 -8.33 17.43 -2.45
CA CYS A 449 -7.18 16.64 -2.04
C CYS A 449 -6.81 15.48 -2.97
N PHE A 450 -7.42 15.37 -4.15
CA PHE A 450 -7.21 14.21 -5.02
C PHE A 450 -6.01 14.45 -5.91
N LYS A 451 -5.14 13.43 -6.03
CA LYS A 451 -3.92 13.51 -6.83
C LYS A 451 -3.43 12.13 -7.24
N ALA A 452 -2.62 12.09 -8.29
CA ALA A 452 -1.90 10.89 -8.67
C ALA A 452 -0.48 10.93 -8.08
N PRO A 453 -0.19 10.23 -6.97
CA PRO A 453 1.13 10.31 -6.31
C PRO A 453 2.28 9.82 -7.20
N CYS A 454 2.01 8.99 -8.20
CA CYS A 454 3.01 8.60 -9.20
C CYS A 454 3.51 9.78 -10.05
N LYS A 455 2.66 10.80 -10.28
CA LYS A 455 2.96 12.06 -10.97
C LYS A 455 3.39 13.15 -9.97
N ASP A 456 2.56 13.37 -8.95
CA ASP A 456 2.68 14.46 -8.00
C ASP A 456 3.50 14.02 -6.77
N GLY A 457 4.83 14.01 -6.91
CA GLY A 457 5.79 13.64 -5.86
C GLY A 457 6.58 12.36 -6.17
N GLY A 458 6.04 11.47 -7.00
CA GLY A 458 6.73 10.25 -7.44
C GLY A 458 7.69 10.45 -8.61
N CYS A 459 7.20 10.94 -9.75
CA CYS A 459 8.01 11.17 -10.95
C CYS A 459 8.74 12.52 -10.86
N PRO A 460 10.09 12.57 -10.88
CA PRO A 460 10.83 13.83 -10.72
C PRO A 460 10.63 14.88 -11.84
N ILE A 461 10.09 14.48 -12.99
CA ILE A 461 9.72 15.38 -14.10
C ILE A 461 8.21 15.67 -14.14
N ASN A 462 7.45 15.18 -13.15
CA ASN A 462 6.00 15.30 -13.04
C ASN A 462 5.24 14.80 -14.27
N GLN A 463 5.71 13.70 -14.87
CA GLN A 463 5.11 13.12 -16.07
C GLN A 463 3.66 12.71 -15.83
N GLN A 464 2.80 12.99 -16.81
CA GLN A 464 1.35 12.79 -16.77
C GLN A 464 0.97 11.32 -16.98
N ILE A 465 1.30 10.51 -15.96
CA ILE A 465 1.23 9.04 -15.98
C ILE A 465 -0.19 8.51 -16.16
N PRO A 466 -1.19 8.92 -15.36
CA PRO A 466 -2.57 8.44 -15.56
C PRO A 466 -3.10 8.70 -16.98
N GLU A 467 -2.67 9.78 -17.61
CA GLU A 467 -3.09 10.20 -18.94
C GLU A 467 -2.49 9.29 -20.02
N TYR A 468 -1.16 9.13 -20.08
CA TYR A 468 -0.58 8.28 -21.12
C TYR A 468 -0.87 6.80 -20.90
N LEU A 469 -1.00 6.31 -19.65
CA LEU A 469 -1.37 4.91 -19.40
C LEU A 469 -2.72 4.57 -20.04
N LYS A 470 -3.68 5.50 -19.93
CA LYS A 470 -4.99 5.37 -20.55
C LYS A 470 -4.91 5.40 -22.08
N LEU A 471 -4.15 6.34 -22.64
CA LEU A 471 -3.98 6.44 -24.09
C LEU A 471 -3.30 5.20 -24.68
N VAL A 472 -2.29 4.65 -23.99
CA VAL A 472 -1.61 3.42 -24.40
C VAL A 472 -2.55 2.22 -24.34
N SER A 473 -3.40 2.09 -23.30
CA SER A 473 -4.36 0.99 -23.21
C SER A 473 -5.48 1.07 -24.24
N GLU A 474 -5.68 2.24 -24.85
CA GLU A 474 -6.58 2.49 -25.99
C GLU A 474 -5.85 2.45 -27.35
N GLU A 475 -4.57 2.10 -27.40
CA GLU A 475 -3.73 2.09 -28.61
C GLU A 475 -3.61 3.46 -29.31
N ARG A 476 -3.86 4.54 -28.57
CA ARG A 476 -3.73 5.94 -29.03
C ARG A 476 -2.29 6.43 -28.83
N TYR A 477 -1.34 5.71 -29.42
CA TYR A 477 0.09 5.89 -29.17
C TYR A 477 0.60 7.28 -29.57
N ASP A 478 0.10 7.86 -30.67
CA ASP A 478 0.46 9.21 -31.10
C ASP A 478 0.15 10.27 -30.03
N GLU A 479 -1.01 10.15 -29.38
CA GLU A 479 -1.43 11.05 -28.31
C GLU A 479 -0.65 10.77 -27.02
N ALA A 480 -0.45 9.49 -26.69
CA ALA A 480 0.37 9.09 -25.55
C ALA A 480 1.79 9.65 -25.65
N MET A 481 2.39 9.59 -26.84
CA MET A 481 3.73 10.11 -27.11
C MET A 481 3.78 11.64 -26.91
N LYS A 482 2.74 12.38 -27.32
CA LYS A 482 2.68 13.83 -27.03
C LYS A 482 2.65 14.11 -25.52
N VAL A 483 1.84 13.37 -24.78
CA VAL A 483 1.77 13.49 -23.31
C VAL A 483 3.13 13.18 -22.67
N ILE A 484 3.81 12.14 -23.13
CA ILE A 484 5.13 11.75 -22.61
C ILE A 484 6.18 12.81 -22.96
N ALA A 485 6.27 13.23 -24.22
CA ALA A 485 7.28 14.16 -24.72
C ALA A 485 7.16 15.58 -24.14
N ASN A 486 5.97 15.94 -23.63
CA ASN A 486 5.74 17.19 -22.89
C ASN A 486 6.75 17.36 -21.74
N ASP A 487 6.94 16.30 -20.96
CA ASP A 487 7.76 16.30 -19.74
C ASP A 487 9.05 15.49 -19.86
N ASN A 488 9.18 14.68 -20.91
CA ASN A 488 10.27 13.72 -21.06
C ASN A 488 11.00 13.88 -22.40
N THR A 489 12.23 14.38 -22.35
CA THR A 489 13.08 14.56 -23.54
C THR A 489 13.83 13.31 -23.98
N ALA A 490 13.69 12.20 -23.25
CA ALA A 490 14.31 10.91 -23.56
C ALA A 490 13.36 9.73 -23.29
N PRO A 491 12.25 9.62 -24.05
CA PRO A 491 11.22 8.60 -23.82
C PRO A 491 11.71 7.17 -23.90
N THR A 492 12.61 6.85 -24.83
CA THR A 492 13.16 5.50 -25.01
C THR A 492 14.10 5.13 -23.88
N ILE A 493 15.04 6.01 -23.54
CA ILE A 493 16.00 5.83 -22.44
C ILE A 493 15.23 5.64 -21.12
N LEU A 494 14.27 6.53 -20.81
CA LEU A 494 13.46 6.39 -19.60
C LEU A 494 12.39 5.29 -19.69
N GLY A 495 12.11 4.76 -20.87
CA GLY A 495 11.28 3.57 -21.10
C GLY A 495 12.07 2.27 -20.87
N THR A 496 13.40 2.34 -20.86
CA THR A 496 14.26 1.15 -20.79
C THR A 496 14.97 1.04 -19.44
N ILE A 497 15.58 2.13 -18.98
CA ILE A 497 16.51 2.13 -17.83
C ILE A 497 16.18 3.18 -16.75
N CYS A 498 14.96 3.71 -16.73
CA CYS A 498 14.53 4.59 -15.63
C CYS A 498 14.51 3.82 -14.30
N ALA A 499 14.69 4.54 -13.18
CA ALA A 499 14.63 3.96 -11.83
C ALA A 499 13.20 3.91 -11.24
N HIS A 500 12.19 4.28 -12.04
CA HIS A 500 10.75 4.25 -11.74
C HIS A 500 10.32 4.71 -10.34
N HIS A 501 10.83 5.86 -9.87
CA HIS A 501 10.38 6.47 -8.60
C HIS A 501 8.84 6.65 -8.52
N CYS A 502 8.17 6.72 -9.67
CA CYS A 502 6.70 6.72 -9.78
C CYS A 502 6.04 5.43 -9.26
N GLN A 503 6.68 4.26 -9.43
CA GLN A 503 6.14 2.97 -9.01
C GLN A 503 6.12 2.84 -7.49
N THR A 504 7.13 3.36 -6.79
CA THR A 504 7.19 3.34 -5.32
C THR A 504 6.14 4.24 -4.67
N HIS A 505 5.51 5.14 -5.43
CA HIS A 505 4.41 6.00 -5.01
C HIS A 505 3.04 5.54 -5.55
N CYS A 506 3.01 4.55 -6.44
CA CYS A 506 1.78 4.10 -7.07
C CYS A 506 0.87 3.43 -6.03
N THR A 507 -0.36 3.94 -5.85
CA THR A 507 -1.33 3.38 -4.90
C THR A 507 -1.69 1.92 -5.20
N ARG A 508 -1.50 1.45 -6.44
CA ARG A 508 -1.74 0.04 -6.82
C ARG A 508 -0.84 -0.94 -6.08
N VAL A 509 0.32 -0.51 -5.59
CA VAL A 509 1.18 -1.38 -4.76
C VAL A 509 0.45 -1.91 -3.55
N ASP A 510 -0.54 -1.20 -3.00
CA ASP A 510 -1.37 -1.64 -1.86
C ASP A 510 -2.46 -2.66 -2.16
N TYR A 511 -2.72 -2.85 -3.44
CA TYR A 511 -3.56 -3.92 -3.93
C TYR A 511 -2.71 -5.18 -4.05
N GLU A 512 -1.73 -5.14 -4.95
CA GLU A 512 -0.77 -6.23 -5.15
C GLU A 512 0.62 -5.70 -5.53
N LYS A 513 0.81 -5.22 -6.76
CA LYS A 513 2.05 -4.65 -7.30
C LYS A 513 1.77 -3.33 -8.00
N SER A 514 2.79 -2.48 -8.11
CA SER A 514 2.68 -1.24 -8.88
C SER A 514 2.39 -1.51 -10.37
N LEU A 515 1.92 -0.47 -11.08
CA LEU A 515 1.72 -0.56 -12.53
C LEU A 515 3.07 -0.64 -13.25
N GLN A 516 3.15 -1.35 -14.39
CA GLN A 516 4.35 -1.35 -15.25
C GLN A 516 4.50 -0.05 -16.06
N ILE A 517 4.69 1.06 -15.34
CA ILE A 517 4.77 2.43 -15.87
C ILE A 517 5.96 2.60 -16.83
N LYS A 518 7.08 1.91 -16.56
CA LYS A 518 8.24 1.83 -17.45
C LYS A 518 7.81 1.33 -18.83
N ASP A 519 7.24 0.14 -18.85
CA ASP A 519 7.00 -0.65 -20.04
C ASP A 519 5.93 0.00 -20.89
N MET A 520 4.89 0.56 -20.25
CA MET A 520 3.85 1.33 -20.92
C MET A 520 4.40 2.58 -21.63
N LYS A 521 5.42 3.23 -21.04
CA LYS A 521 6.12 4.34 -21.70
C LYS A 521 6.90 3.85 -22.92
N LEU A 522 7.61 2.73 -22.79
CA LEU A 522 8.37 2.13 -23.89
C LEU A 522 7.46 1.72 -25.05
N ILE A 523 6.31 1.10 -24.76
CA ILE A 523 5.28 0.75 -25.75
C ILE A 523 4.84 2.00 -26.52
N ALA A 524 4.58 3.13 -25.85
CA ALA A 524 4.22 4.37 -26.53
C ALA A 524 5.36 4.87 -27.44
N ALA A 525 6.60 4.86 -26.93
CA ALA A 525 7.77 5.30 -27.67
C ALA A 525 8.01 4.44 -28.92
N ASP A 526 7.96 3.11 -28.80
CA ASP A 526 8.19 2.18 -29.90
C ASP A 526 7.16 2.29 -31.01
N ASN A 527 5.93 2.69 -30.69
CA ASN A 527 4.85 2.79 -31.68
C ASN A 527 4.75 4.18 -32.34
N ALA A 528 5.20 5.26 -31.68
CA ALA A 528 4.88 6.61 -32.14
C ALA A 528 6.03 7.63 -32.11
N GLN A 529 7.19 7.33 -31.52
CA GLN A 529 8.26 8.32 -31.37
C GLN A 529 8.85 8.80 -32.70
N ASP A 530 9.08 7.91 -33.67
CA ASP A 530 9.65 8.29 -34.97
C ASP A 530 8.73 9.26 -35.72
N LYS A 531 7.43 8.95 -35.75
CA LYS A 531 6.41 9.84 -36.31
C LYS A 531 6.32 11.15 -35.54
N PHE A 532 6.44 11.13 -34.21
CA PHE A 532 6.47 12.35 -33.41
C PHE A 532 7.66 13.24 -33.79
N ILE A 533 8.85 12.67 -33.98
CA ILE A 533 10.05 13.41 -34.42
C ILE A 533 9.83 14.12 -35.75
N GLU A 534 9.16 13.47 -36.71
CA GLU A 534 8.82 14.08 -38.01
C GLU A 534 7.87 15.29 -37.89
N THR A 535 7.12 15.40 -36.79
CA THR A 535 6.20 16.52 -36.54
C THR A 535 6.82 17.68 -35.77
N ILE A 536 8.06 17.55 -35.29
CA ILE A 536 8.72 18.61 -34.52
C ILE A 536 9.11 19.75 -35.45
N GLU A 537 8.51 20.92 -35.22
CA GLU A 537 8.92 22.16 -35.86
C GLU A 537 9.90 22.92 -34.96
N LYS A 538 11.00 23.40 -35.55
CA LYS A 538 12.01 24.20 -34.84
C LYS A 538 11.40 25.54 -34.41
N ALA A 539 11.30 25.78 -33.11
CA ALA A 539 10.76 27.03 -32.59
C ALA A 539 11.62 28.24 -33.01
N ASP A 540 10.98 29.36 -33.30
CA ASP A 540 11.66 30.64 -33.50
C ASP A 540 12.34 31.09 -32.20
N ILE A 541 13.47 31.80 -32.33
CA ILE A 541 14.15 32.40 -31.18
C ILE A 541 13.37 33.64 -30.74
N LYS A 542 12.97 33.67 -29.47
CA LYS A 542 12.13 34.68 -28.83
C LYS A 542 12.89 35.55 -27.81
N SER A 543 14.00 35.07 -27.27
CA SER A 543 14.89 35.84 -26.39
C SER A 543 16.19 36.19 -27.13
N ASP A 544 16.76 37.37 -26.84
CA ASP A 544 18.09 37.76 -27.32
C ASP A 544 19.23 37.15 -26.48
N LYS A 545 18.88 36.45 -25.39
CA LYS A 545 19.80 35.80 -24.47
C LYS A 545 20.26 34.44 -24.96
N LYS A 546 21.52 34.14 -24.63
CA LYS A 546 22.18 32.89 -25.02
C LYS A 546 22.54 32.05 -23.81
N VAL A 547 22.39 30.74 -23.95
CA VAL A 547 22.68 29.78 -22.90
C VAL A 547 23.77 28.81 -23.34
N ALA A 548 24.82 28.67 -22.54
CA ALA A 548 25.80 27.60 -22.66
C ALA A 548 25.46 26.47 -21.70
N VAL A 549 25.33 25.25 -22.22
CA VAL A 549 25.18 24.03 -21.41
C VAL A 549 26.48 23.22 -21.52
N ILE A 550 27.09 22.90 -20.38
CA ILE A 550 28.33 22.14 -20.30
C ILE A 550 27.99 20.68 -19.94
N GLY A 551 28.16 19.77 -20.89
CA GLY A 551 27.82 18.36 -20.80
C GLY A 551 26.56 18.01 -21.59
N ALA A 552 26.68 17.07 -22.54
CA ALA A 552 25.56 16.49 -23.28
C ALA A 552 25.07 15.18 -22.66
N GLY A 553 25.16 15.04 -21.33
CA GLY A 553 24.44 13.98 -20.60
C GLY A 553 22.91 14.15 -20.72
N PRO A 554 22.11 13.18 -20.21
CA PRO A 554 20.65 13.26 -20.29
C PRO A 554 20.08 14.56 -19.69
N VAL A 555 20.72 15.04 -18.62
CA VAL A 555 20.35 16.25 -17.89
C VAL A 555 20.62 17.52 -18.71
N GLY A 556 21.81 17.64 -19.31
CA GLY A 556 22.18 18.78 -20.14
C GLY A 556 21.33 18.85 -21.42
N ILE A 557 21.09 17.69 -22.06
CA ILE A 557 20.19 17.60 -23.22
C ILE A 557 18.76 18.01 -22.82
N ALA A 558 18.25 17.55 -21.68
CA ALA A 558 16.91 17.95 -21.22
C ALA A 558 16.79 19.45 -21.02
N ALA A 559 17.76 20.09 -20.33
CA ALA A 559 17.77 21.53 -20.11
C ALA A 559 17.80 22.30 -21.43
N ALA A 560 18.67 21.88 -22.36
CA ALA A 560 18.77 22.49 -23.68
C ALA A 560 17.49 22.34 -24.50
N SER A 561 16.88 21.16 -24.49
CA SER A 561 15.61 20.88 -25.16
C SER A 561 14.47 21.75 -24.62
N TYR A 562 14.30 21.84 -23.30
CA TYR A 562 13.24 22.66 -22.68
C TYR A 562 13.38 24.15 -23.01
N LEU A 563 14.60 24.68 -22.96
CA LEU A 563 14.88 26.06 -23.31
C LEU A 563 14.67 26.31 -24.81
N ARG A 564 15.19 25.41 -25.66
CA ARG A 564 15.16 25.58 -27.10
C ARG A 564 13.76 25.53 -27.68
N ARG A 565 12.90 24.62 -27.21
CA ARG A 565 11.50 24.53 -27.68
C ARG A 565 10.65 25.76 -27.27
N ASN A 566 11.08 26.49 -26.24
CA ASN A 566 10.46 27.75 -25.80
C ASN A 566 11.09 29.01 -26.42
N GLY A 567 12.06 28.85 -27.34
CA GLY A 567 12.63 29.96 -28.12
C GLY A 567 13.86 30.61 -27.53
N VAL A 568 14.62 29.93 -26.68
CA VAL A 568 15.94 30.39 -26.20
C VAL A 568 17.05 29.82 -27.09
N ASP A 569 18.09 30.61 -27.36
CA ASP A 569 19.27 30.16 -28.12
C ASP A 569 20.23 29.40 -27.20
N VAL A 570 20.46 28.12 -27.49
CA VAL A 570 21.20 27.20 -26.61
C VAL A 570 22.27 26.43 -27.37
N VAL A 571 23.49 26.44 -26.82
CA VAL A 571 24.61 25.64 -27.30
C VAL A 571 25.05 24.66 -26.21
N VAL A 572 25.13 23.37 -26.56
CA VAL A 572 25.62 22.31 -25.68
C VAL A 572 27.05 21.96 -26.06
N PHE A 573 27.96 22.04 -25.09
CA PHE A 573 29.36 21.66 -25.22
C PHE A 573 29.58 20.29 -24.59
N GLU A 574 30.13 19.35 -25.33
CA GLU A 574 30.40 17.99 -24.86
C GLU A 574 31.85 17.61 -25.13
N LYS A 575 32.54 17.16 -24.09
CA LYS A 575 33.94 16.73 -24.15
C LYS A 575 34.12 15.48 -25.01
N LEU A 576 33.15 14.57 -24.99
CA LEU A 576 33.18 13.29 -25.69
C LEU A 576 32.52 13.36 -27.08
N SER A 577 32.55 12.25 -27.81
CA SER A 577 32.11 12.18 -29.21
C SER A 577 30.65 11.75 -29.40
N LYS A 578 30.00 11.21 -28.36
CA LYS A 578 28.60 10.73 -28.39
C LYS A 578 27.70 11.52 -27.42
N PRO A 579 26.38 11.63 -27.69
CA PRO A 579 25.41 12.25 -26.77
C PRO A 579 25.18 11.40 -25.51
N TYR A 580 24.36 11.89 -24.59
CA TYR A 580 23.85 11.21 -23.38
C TYR A 580 24.88 10.69 -22.36
N GLY A 581 26.14 11.12 -22.42
CA GLY A 581 27.13 10.89 -21.36
C GLY A 581 27.24 9.43 -20.94
N ILE A 582 27.07 9.13 -19.64
CA ILE A 582 27.12 7.77 -19.05
C ILE A 582 26.26 6.76 -19.83
N VAL A 583 25.10 7.15 -20.36
CA VAL A 583 24.21 6.22 -21.08
C VAL A 583 24.87 5.64 -22.32
N SER A 584 25.63 6.44 -23.06
CA SER A 584 26.29 6.01 -24.30
C SER A 584 27.67 5.39 -24.09
N HIS A 585 28.32 5.70 -22.97
CA HIS A 585 29.74 5.38 -22.75
C HIS A 585 29.99 4.34 -21.66
N ILE A 586 29.03 4.12 -20.75
CA ILE A 586 29.21 3.26 -19.58
C ILE A 586 28.14 2.16 -19.53
N ILE A 587 26.87 2.52 -19.70
CA ILE A 587 25.77 1.54 -19.57
C ILE A 587 25.94 0.44 -20.65
N PRO A 588 25.85 -0.86 -20.33
CA PRO A 588 26.06 -1.95 -21.30
C PRO A 588 25.03 -2.02 -22.43
N GLU A 589 25.43 -2.57 -23.59
CA GLU A 589 24.57 -2.69 -24.79
C GLU A 589 23.33 -3.55 -24.56
N PHE A 590 23.43 -4.55 -23.67
CA PHE A 590 22.28 -5.39 -23.32
C PHE A 590 21.20 -4.66 -22.51
N ARG A 591 21.53 -3.51 -21.91
CA ARG A 591 20.58 -2.64 -21.20
C ARG A 591 19.92 -1.68 -22.16
N ILE A 592 20.71 -1.06 -23.04
CA ILE A 592 20.24 -0.08 -24.01
C ILE A 592 21.19 -0.01 -25.22
N SER A 593 20.61 -0.04 -26.41
CA SER A 593 21.37 -0.02 -27.66
C SER A 593 21.71 1.39 -28.14
N ASP A 594 22.78 1.52 -28.93
CA ASP A 594 23.14 2.78 -29.59
C ASP A 594 21.98 3.32 -30.49
N GLU A 595 21.17 2.43 -31.07
CA GLU A 595 19.98 2.81 -31.87
C GLU A 595 18.90 3.47 -31.01
N MET A 596 18.61 2.91 -29.83
CA MET A 596 17.64 3.46 -28.87
C MET A 596 18.07 4.85 -28.37
N ILE A 597 19.37 5.02 -28.12
CA ILE A 597 19.96 6.30 -27.70
C ILE A 597 19.84 7.34 -28.82
N GLU A 598 20.19 6.96 -30.06
CA GLU A 598 20.08 7.87 -31.21
C GLU A 598 18.63 8.28 -31.49
N ARG A 599 17.65 7.39 -31.25
CA ARG A 599 16.22 7.68 -31.39
C ARG A 599 15.78 8.84 -30.48
N ASP A 600 16.22 8.87 -29.23
CA ASP A 600 15.95 9.99 -28.33
C ASP A 600 16.75 11.24 -28.71
N PHE A 601 18.02 11.08 -29.15
CA PHE A 601 18.86 12.22 -29.55
C PHE A 601 18.27 13.02 -30.73
N LYS A 602 17.59 12.32 -31.65
CA LYS A 602 16.89 12.95 -32.78
C LYS A 602 15.81 13.95 -32.33
N ILE A 603 15.17 13.77 -31.18
CA ILE A 603 14.20 14.73 -30.63
C ILE A 603 14.88 16.08 -30.39
N ALA A 604 15.98 16.09 -29.64
CA ALA A 604 16.71 17.31 -29.30
C ALA A 604 17.28 18.01 -30.56
N LYS A 605 17.77 17.22 -31.54
CA LYS A 605 18.23 17.73 -32.83
C LYS A 605 17.07 18.37 -33.62
N ALA A 606 15.91 17.73 -33.70
CA ALA A 606 14.74 18.26 -34.40
C ALA A 606 14.21 19.55 -33.75
N GLN A 607 14.29 19.68 -32.43
CA GLN A 607 13.96 20.92 -31.69
C GLN A 607 14.92 22.07 -32.01
N GLY A 608 16.08 21.79 -32.60
CA GLY A 608 17.03 22.78 -33.08
C GLY A 608 18.12 23.19 -32.09
N VAL A 609 18.44 22.32 -31.13
CA VAL A 609 19.57 22.50 -30.19
C VAL A 609 20.90 22.39 -30.94
N GLU A 610 21.85 23.29 -30.68
CA GLU A 610 23.21 23.21 -31.23
C GLU A 610 24.10 22.36 -30.31
N PHE A 611 24.79 21.37 -30.88
CA PHE A 611 25.71 20.50 -30.17
C PHE A 611 27.15 20.65 -30.69
N ARG A 612 28.10 20.82 -29.77
CA ARG A 612 29.54 20.86 -30.03
C ARG A 612 30.24 19.72 -29.29
N PHE A 613 30.32 18.57 -29.94
CA PHE A 613 31.05 17.40 -29.45
C PHE A 613 32.56 17.58 -29.56
N ASN A 614 33.31 16.74 -28.84
CA ASN A 614 34.77 16.82 -28.74
C ASN A 614 35.29 18.21 -28.32
N THR A 615 34.50 18.93 -27.52
CA THR A 615 34.76 20.29 -27.08
C THR A 615 34.74 20.34 -25.55
N GLU A 616 35.92 20.23 -24.94
CA GLU A 616 36.09 20.43 -23.51
C GLU A 616 36.08 21.93 -23.17
N VAL A 617 35.25 22.32 -22.21
CA VAL A 617 35.18 23.70 -21.72
C VAL A 617 36.20 23.85 -20.59
N THR A 618 37.22 24.66 -20.84
CA THR A 618 38.29 24.97 -19.86
C THR A 618 38.27 26.44 -19.41
N GLN A 619 37.45 27.26 -20.07
CA GLN A 619 37.21 28.65 -19.70
C GLN A 619 36.53 28.75 -18.33
N SER A 620 36.79 29.84 -17.61
CA SER A 620 36.04 30.12 -16.38
C SER A 620 34.59 30.47 -16.70
N TYR A 621 33.69 30.32 -15.72
CA TYR A 621 32.29 30.71 -15.88
C TYR A 621 32.15 32.20 -16.19
N GLU A 622 33.01 33.05 -15.64
CA GLU A 622 33.07 34.48 -15.97
C GLU A 622 33.50 34.73 -17.43
N GLU A 623 34.39 33.91 -17.97
CA GLU A 623 34.80 34.00 -19.37
C GLU A 623 33.69 33.56 -20.32
N LEU A 624 33.01 32.44 -20.01
CA LEU A 624 31.83 32.01 -20.77
C LEU A 624 30.74 33.07 -20.75
N LYS A 625 30.56 33.75 -19.62
CA LYS A 625 29.58 34.84 -19.47
C LYS A 625 29.83 36.06 -20.34
N LYS A 626 30.99 36.15 -21.03
CA LYS A 626 31.24 37.19 -22.04
C LYS A 626 30.50 36.92 -23.36
N GLU A 627 30.16 35.66 -23.63
CA GLU A 627 29.48 35.22 -24.85
C GLU A 627 28.07 34.69 -24.61
N TYR A 628 27.78 34.22 -23.39
CA TYR A 628 26.49 33.63 -23.00
C TYR A 628 25.94 34.34 -21.76
N ASP A 629 24.64 34.59 -21.71
CA ASP A 629 24.00 35.25 -20.56
C ASP A 629 23.77 34.28 -19.39
N TYR A 630 23.62 32.99 -19.71
CA TYR A 630 23.42 31.91 -18.75
C TYR A 630 24.39 30.74 -19.00
N VAL A 631 24.85 30.11 -17.92
CA VAL A 631 25.67 28.89 -17.96
C VAL A 631 25.00 27.80 -17.13
N ILE A 632 24.80 26.63 -17.72
CA ILE A 632 24.26 25.44 -17.05
C ILE A 632 25.34 24.36 -17.05
N VAL A 633 25.78 23.97 -15.86
CA VAL A 633 26.82 22.96 -15.66
C VAL A 633 26.15 21.61 -15.36
N ALA A 634 26.32 20.65 -16.26
CA ALA A 634 25.73 19.32 -16.22
C ALA A 634 26.79 18.23 -16.51
N THR A 635 27.98 18.36 -15.90
CA THR A 635 29.17 17.54 -16.19
C THR A 635 29.14 16.15 -15.56
N GLY A 636 28.23 15.88 -14.63
CA GLY A 636 28.06 14.57 -13.99
C GLY A 636 29.14 14.22 -12.95
N ALA A 637 29.19 12.94 -12.54
CA ALA A 637 30.12 12.42 -11.56
C ALA A 637 30.99 11.32 -12.20
N TRP A 638 32.25 11.63 -12.50
CA TRP A 638 33.19 10.75 -13.22
C TRP A 638 34.41 10.33 -12.40
N GLU A 639 34.58 10.86 -11.18
CA GLU A 639 35.72 10.49 -10.32
C GLU A 639 35.54 9.08 -9.74
N LYS A 640 36.65 8.38 -9.56
CA LYS A 640 36.65 6.99 -9.08
C LYS A 640 36.08 6.88 -7.67
N GLY A 641 35.42 5.75 -7.44
CA GLY A 641 34.93 5.39 -6.13
C GLY A 641 36.05 5.15 -5.12
N SER A 642 35.67 4.90 -3.88
CA SER A 642 36.63 4.43 -2.88
C SER A 642 37.04 2.98 -3.19
N SER A 643 38.30 2.62 -2.90
CA SER A 643 38.75 1.23 -3.04
C SER A 643 37.78 0.28 -2.29
N PRO A 644 37.43 -0.89 -2.88
CA PRO A 644 36.60 -1.88 -2.21
C PRO A 644 37.31 -2.54 -1.02
N VAL A 645 38.64 -2.47 -0.95
CA VAL A 645 39.46 -3.04 0.14
C VAL A 645 40.23 -1.97 0.89
N LYS A 646 40.64 -2.29 2.13
CA LYS A 646 41.51 -1.42 2.94
C LYS A 646 42.98 -1.54 2.54
N GLU A 647 43.41 -2.73 2.14
CA GLU A 647 44.80 -3.04 1.79
C GLU A 647 44.89 -3.74 0.43
N GLY A 648 45.81 -3.27 -0.43
CA GLY A 648 46.03 -3.81 -1.77
C GLY A 648 45.48 -2.94 -2.90
N THR A 649 46.11 -3.01 -4.07
CA THR A 649 45.70 -2.27 -5.29
C THR A 649 45.91 -3.06 -6.59
N GLU A 650 46.65 -4.16 -6.55
CA GLU A 650 46.93 -5.00 -7.73
C GLU A 650 45.64 -5.67 -8.21
N ASN A 651 45.40 -5.68 -9.52
CA ASN A 651 44.21 -6.25 -10.17
C ASN A 651 42.86 -5.76 -9.61
N ILE A 652 42.83 -4.56 -9.02
CA ILE A 652 41.60 -3.87 -8.64
C ILE A 652 41.25 -2.82 -9.70
N THR A 653 40.03 -2.85 -10.19
CA THR A 653 39.51 -1.87 -11.15
C THR A 653 38.23 -1.20 -10.65
N ASP A 654 38.04 0.06 -11.00
CA ASP A 654 36.79 0.79 -10.73
C ASP A 654 35.71 0.33 -11.71
N ALA A 655 34.46 0.28 -11.25
CA ALA A 655 33.34 -0.15 -12.07
C ALA A 655 33.17 0.71 -13.35
N LEU A 656 33.37 2.03 -13.28
CA LEU A 656 33.26 2.89 -14.46
C LEU A 656 34.37 2.61 -15.47
N ASP A 657 35.61 2.40 -15.01
CA ASP A 657 36.74 2.05 -15.89
C ASP A 657 36.49 0.71 -16.61
N PHE A 658 36.00 -0.29 -15.87
CA PHE A 658 35.66 -1.59 -16.43
C PHE A 658 34.56 -1.47 -17.48
N LEU A 659 33.44 -0.84 -17.13
CA LEU A 659 32.31 -0.66 -18.04
C LEU A 659 32.68 0.18 -19.27
N TRP A 660 33.48 1.25 -19.09
CA TRP A 660 34.02 2.05 -20.19
C TRP A 660 34.81 1.18 -21.16
N LYS A 661 35.78 0.42 -20.68
CA LYS A 661 36.62 -0.44 -21.53
C LYS A 661 35.79 -1.47 -22.29
N MET A 662 34.78 -2.03 -21.64
CA MET A 662 33.87 -2.98 -22.27
C MET A 662 32.94 -2.35 -23.31
N ARG A 663 32.57 -1.07 -23.16
CA ARG A 663 31.64 -0.36 -24.06
C ARG A 663 32.37 0.38 -25.20
N MET A 664 33.54 0.94 -24.93
CA MET A 664 34.24 1.89 -25.80
C MET A 664 35.59 1.39 -26.35
N GLU A 665 36.16 0.34 -25.78
CA GLU A 665 37.48 -0.21 -26.15
C GLU A 665 37.39 -1.70 -26.50
N ASP A 666 38.55 -2.38 -26.63
CA ASP A 666 38.64 -3.80 -27.03
C ASP A 666 38.33 -4.79 -25.88
N GLY A 667 37.65 -4.34 -24.81
CA GLY A 667 37.30 -5.16 -23.64
C GLY A 667 38.30 -5.09 -22.48
N PHE A 668 38.17 -6.01 -21.52
CA PHE A 668 38.97 -6.07 -20.30
C PHE A 668 39.42 -7.52 -20.03
N ASP A 669 40.71 -7.73 -19.72
CA ASP A 669 41.21 -9.05 -19.31
C ASP A 669 40.85 -9.32 -17.84
N LEU A 670 39.84 -10.18 -17.64
CA LEU A 670 39.24 -10.49 -16.35
C LEU A 670 39.83 -11.74 -15.68
N GLY A 671 40.68 -12.50 -16.38
CA GLY A 671 41.07 -13.84 -15.94
C GLY A 671 39.90 -14.84 -15.97
N ASN A 672 39.88 -15.80 -15.04
CA ASN A 672 38.87 -16.86 -14.97
C ASN A 672 37.79 -16.60 -13.91
N LYS A 673 38.11 -15.84 -12.85
CA LYS A 673 37.20 -15.60 -11.73
C LYS A 673 37.26 -14.17 -11.20
N VAL A 674 36.09 -13.52 -11.10
CA VAL A 674 35.95 -12.08 -10.78
C VAL A 674 35.05 -11.86 -9.56
N ALA A 675 35.48 -10.98 -8.66
CA ALA A 675 34.63 -10.46 -7.58
C ALA A 675 34.14 -9.06 -7.93
N VAL A 676 32.82 -8.84 -7.86
CA VAL A 676 32.21 -7.50 -7.96
C VAL A 676 31.74 -7.07 -6.58
N VAL A 677 32.34 -6.01 -6.05
CA VAL A 677 32.05 -5.52 -4.69
C VAL A 677 31.05 -4.37 -4.76
N GLY A 678 29.80 -4.63 -4.37
CA GLY A 678 28.70 -3.66 -4.44
C GLY A 678 27.35 -4.36 -4.58
N ALA A 679 26.26 -3.58 -4.58
CA ALA A 679 24.90 -4.10 -4.83
C ALA A 679 23.92 -3.06 -5.38
N GLY A 680 24.42 -1.99 -6.01
CA GLY A 680 23.58 -1.06 -6.79
C GLY A 680 23.51 -1.49 -8.26
N ASP A 681 22.75 -0.77 -9.08
CA ASP A 681 22.55 -1.12 -10.50
C ASP A 681 23.88 -1.26 -11.27
N VAL A 682 24.87 -0.39 -10.99
CA VAL A 682 26.23 -0.49 -11.57
C VAL A 682 26.91 -1.82 -11.22
N ALA A 683 26.71 -2.34 -10.01
CA ALA A 683 27.27 -3.64 -9.61
C ALA A 683 26.58 -4.79 -10.36
N MET A 684 25.26 -4.68 -10.58
CA MET A 684 24.51 -5.66 -11.36
C MET A 684 24.97 -5.66 -12.83
N ASP A 685 25.17 -4.49 -13.43
CA ASP A 685 25.72 -4.36 -14.78
C ASP A 685 27.12 -4.99 -14.88
N CYS A 686 28.01 -4.69 -13.92
CA CYS A 686 29.37 -5.23 -13.91
C CYS A 686 29.37 -6.77 -13.82
N VAL A 687 28.60 -7.34 -12.89
CA VAL A 687 28.63 -8.80 -12.64
C VAL A 687 28.02 -9.57 -13.80
N ARG A 688 26.93 -9.05 -14.40
CA ARG A 688 26.30 -9.66 -15.57
C ARG A 688 27.19 -9.56 -16.80
N LEU A 689 27.87 -8.44 -17.00
CA LEU A 689 28.78 -8.26 -18.12
C LEU A 689 30.00 -9.18 -18.01
N ALA A 690 30.60 -9.29 -16.82
CA ALA A 690 31.69 -10.23 -16.56
C ALA A 690 31.24 -11.68 -16.81
N HIS A 691 30.07 -12.06 -16.31
CA HIS A 691 29.50 -13.40 -16.56
C HIS A 691 29.30 -13.68 -18.06
N LYS A 692 28.80 -12.71 -18.83
CA LYS A 692 28.63 -12.83 -20.29
C LYS A 692 29.94 -13.01 -21.06
N GLN A 693 31.10 -12.66 -20.48
CA GLN A 693 32.42 -12.96 -21.05
C GLN A 693 32.88 -14.41 -20.80
N GLY A 694 32.05 -15.24 -20.15
CA GLY A 694 32.38 -16.63 -19.83
C GLY A 694 33.24 -16.80 -18.57
N VAL A 695 33.30 -15.76 -17.73
CA VAL A 695 34.08 -15.70 -16.50
C VAL A 695 33.20 -16.07 -15.30
N GLU A 696 33.76 -16.76 -14.31
CA GLU A 696 33.08 -17.03 -13.04
C GLU A 696 32.96 -15.72 -12.24
N ALA A 697 31.80 -15.07 -12.31
CA ALA A 697 31.54 -13.80 -11.63
C ALA A 697 30.80 -14.04 -10.30
N VAL A 698 31.23 -13.34 -9.25
CA VAL A 698 30.62 -13.40 -7.91
C VAL A 698 30.33 -11.99 -7.42
N LEU A 699 29.08 -11.74 -7.01
CA LEU A 699 28.69 -10.49 -6.36
C LEU A 699 28.99 -10.58 -4.86
N VAL A 700 29.73 -9.62 -4.30
CA VAL A 700 30.07 -9.58 -2.87
C VAL A 700 29.37 -8.38 -2.22
N TYR A 701 28.52 -8.67 -1.24
CA TYR A 701 27.72 -7.66 -0.57
C TYR A 701 27.71 -7.83 0.95
N ARG A 702 27.92 -6.71 1.65
CA ARG A 702 28.00 -6.69 3.12
C ARG A 702 26.66 -6.84 3.85
N ARG A 703 25.52 -6.86 3.16
CA ARG A 703 24.18 -7.08 3.74
C ARG A 703 23.47 -8.21 2.98
N THR A 704 22.16 -8.30 3.15
CA THR A 704 21.30 -9.25 2.42
C THR A 704 20.51 -8.58 1.29
N GLU A 705 19.93 -9.38 0.40
CA GLU A 705 19.15 -9.05 -0.80
C GLU A 705 18.08 -8.00 -0.51
N ALA A 706 17.40 -8.13 0.63
CA ALA A 706 16.38 -7.19 1.09
C ALA A 706 16.90 -5.74 1.22
N TYR A 707 18.20 -5.54 1.43
CA TYR A 707 18.82 -4.22 1.60
C TYR A 707 19.64 -3.76 0.39
N MET A 708 19.69 -4.55 -0.69
CA MET A 708 20.37 -4.16 -1.92
C MET A 708 19.75 -2.89 -2.51
N PRO A 709 20.56 -1.86 -2.85
CA PRO A 709 20.08 -0.67 -3.53
C PRO A 709 19.54 -0.91 -4.94
N ALA A 710 20.00 -1.96 -5.64
CA ALA A 710 19.52 -2.31 -6.97
C ALA A 710 18.03 -2.67 -6.95
N THR A 711 17.37 -2.47 -8.10
CA THR A 711 15.98 -2.91 -8.26
C THR A 711 15.89 -4.43 -8.13
N GLN A 712 14.73 -4.92 -7.68
CA GLN A 712 14.54 -6.37 -7.51
C GLN A 712 14.60 -7.12 -8.86
N GLU A 713 14.15 -6.48 -9.94
CA GLU A 713 14.25 -6.98 -11.33
C GLU A 713 15.71 -7.29 -11.70
N GLU A 714 16.65 -6.36 -11.44
CA GLU A 714 18.08 -6.61 -11.74
C GLU A 714 18.67 -7.75 -10.91
N VAL A 715 18.25 -7.87 -9.65
CA VAL A 715 18.74 -8.93 -8.75
C VAL A 715 18.20 -10.30 -9.19
N GLU A 716 16.95 -10.36 -9.62
CA GLU A 716 16.33 -11.57 -10.16
C GLU A 716 17.05 -12.03 -11.42
N GLU A 717 17.37 -11.12 -12.36
CA GLU A 717 18.14 -11.45 -13.57
C GLU A 717 19.55 -12.01 -13.24
N VAL A 718 20.20 -11.49 -12.20
CA VAL A 718 21.49 -12.02 -11.70
C VAL A 718 21.32 -13.44 -11.17
N LYS A 719 20.28 -13.70 -10.38
CA LYS A 719 19.98 -15.02 -9.79
C LYS A 719 19.59 -16.04 -10.85
N GLU A 720 18.75 -15.67 -11.82
CA GLU A 720 18.35 -16.52 -12.95
C GLU A 720 19.52 -16.90 -13.85
N SER A 721 20.52 -16.01 -13.96
CA SER A 721 21.78 -16.28 -14.67
C SER A 721 22.71 -17.24 -13.90
N GLY A 722 22.35 -17.68 -12.69
CA GLY A 722 23.16 -18.56 -11.85
C GLY A 722 24.39 -17.89 -11.23
N ILE A 723 24.43 -16.55 -11.21
CA ILE A 723 25.54 -15.79 -10.64
C ILE A 723 25.46 -15.87 -9.11
N GLN A 724 26.58 -16.21 -8.46
CA GLN A 724 26.63 -16.30 -7.01
C GLN A 724 26.56 -14.92 -6.36
N ILE A 725 25.67 -14.78 -5.37
CA ILE A 725 25.59 -13.62 -4.49
C ILE A 725 26.13 -14.01 -3.11
N MET A 726 27.27 -13.46 -2.73
CA MET A 726 27.85 -13.59 -1.39
C MET A 726 27.36 -12.47 -0.49
N GLU A 727 26.23 -12.70 0.15
CA GLU A 727 25.67 -11.84 1.19
C GLU A 727 26.52 -11.85 2.46
N LEU A 728 26.30 -10.86 3.32
CA LEU A 728 26.97 -10.73 4.62
C LEU A 728 28.49 -10.93 4.54
N THR A 729 29.10 -10.40 3.48
CA THR A 729 30.52 -10.56 3.21
C THR A 729 31.12 -9.20 2.88
N ALA A 730 32.12 -8.75 3.64
CA ALA A 730 32.80 -7.48 3.43
C ALA A 730 34.28 -7.69 3.11
N PRO A 731 34.78 -7.23 1.96
CA PRO A 731 36.18 -7.39 1.60
C PRO A 731 37.08 -6.47 2.45
N VAL A 732 38.25 -7.00 2.84
CA VAL A 732 39.20 -6.32 3.75
C VAL A 732 40.54 -6.09 3.07
N LYS A 733 41.08 -7.12 2.42
CA LYS A 733 42.40 -7.10 1.77
C LYS A 733 42.37 -7.90 0.48
N TYR A 734 43.14 -7.46 -0.51
CA TYR A 734 43.41 -8.20 -1.74
C TYR A 734 44.90 -8.13 -2.10
N ASP A 735 45.52 -9.27 -2.41
CA ASP A 735 46.95 -9.35 -2.73
C ASP A 735 47.24 -9.62 -4.23
N GLY A 736 46.24 -9.42 -5.10
CA GLY A 736 46.34 -9.70 -6.54
C GLY A 736 45.89 -11.12 -6.92
N LYS A 737 45.63 -12.00 -5.94
CA LYS A 737 45.05 -13.33 -6.16
C LYS A 737 44.02 -13.73 -5.10
N THR A 738 44.26 -13.40 -3.84
CA THR A 738 43.43 -13.82 -2.69
C THR A 738 42.69 -12.63 -2.11
N LEU A 739 41.36 -12.67 -2.16
CA LEU A 739 40.48 -11.70 -1.52
C LEU A 739 40.11 -12.20 -0.12
N THR A 740 40.63 -11.54 0.91
CA THR A 740 40.25 -11.78 2.29
C THR A 740 39.00 -10.96 2.61
N CYS A 741 37.91 -11.64 2.96
CA CYS A 741 36.65 -11.04 3.37
C CYS A 741 36.35 -11.36 4.84
N GLU A 742 35.78 -10.40 5.55
CA GLU A 742 35.19 -10.63 6.87
C GLU A 742 33.72 -11.03 6.69
N LYS A 743 33.28 -12.07 7.41
CA LYS A 743 31.86 -12.39 7.53
C LYS A 743 31.16 -11.33 8.37
N MET A 744 29.96 -10.99 7.95
CA MET A 744 29.15 -9.95 8.57
C MET A 744 27.94 -10.55 9.25
N LYS A 745 27.37 -9.80 10.19
CA LYS A 745 26.01 -10.03 10.69
C LYS A 745 25.25 -8.72 10.71
N LEU A 746 23.93 -8.82 10.54
CA LEU A 746 23.05 -7.67 10.70
C LEU A 746 22.88 -7.36 12.20
N GLY A 747 22.89 -6.08 12.54
CA GLY A 747 22.59 -5.55 13.88
C GLY A 747 21.32 -4.70 13.88
N GLU A 748 21.22 -3.79 14.83
CA GLU A 748 20.10 -2.85 14.97
C GLU A 748 19.91 -1.94 13.75
N PHE A 749 18.71 -1.41 13.55
CA PHE A 749 18.44 -0.44 12.50
C PHE A 749 19.26 0.85 12.69
N ASP A 750 19.88 1.32 11.60
CA ASP A 750 20.55 2.60 11.51
C ASP A 750 19.55 3.74 11.19
N ALA A 751 20.01 5.00 11.26
CA ALA A 751 19.19 6.18 10.94
C ALA A 751 18.68 6.22 9.48
N SER A 752 19.22 5.39 8.60
CA SER A 752 18.72 5.25 7.22
C SER A 752 17.54 4.30 7.10
N GLY A 753 17.19 3.58 8.19
CA GLY A 753 16.15 2.56 8.23
C GLY A 753 16.61 1.19 7.76
N ARG A 754 17.94 0.94 7.72
CA ARG A 754 18.51 -0.35 7.32
C ARG A 754 19.24 -0.98 8.50
N LYS A 755 19.29 -2.31 8.59
CA LYS A 755 20.10 -2.96 9.65
C LYS A 755 21.57 -2.56 9.51
N ALA A 756 22.17 -2.13 10.62
CA ALA A 756 23.60 -1.92 10.74
C ALA A 756 24.33 -3.23 10.45
N VAL A 757 25.60 -3.14 10.07
CA VAL A 757 26.40 -4.31 9.74
C VAL A 757 27.61 -4.32 10.63
N VAL A 758 27.84 -5.44 11.32
CA VAL A 758 29.01 -5.62 12.18
C VAL A 758 29.78 -6.86 11.74
N GLY A 759 31.10 -6.74 11.74
CA GLY A 759 31.99 -7.85 11.46
C GLY A 759 31.92 -8.91 12.55
N THR A 760 32.00 -10.18 12.18
CA THR A 760 32.00 -11.30 13.14
C THR A 760 33.40 -11.61 13.66
N GLY A 761 34.46 -11.04 13.06
CA GLY A 761 35.84 -11.45 13.27
C GLY A 761 36.22 -12.78 12.60
N GLU A 762 35.28 -13.42 11.90
CA GLU A 762 35.55 -14.61 11.08
C GLU A 762 35.92 -14.17 9.66
N PHE A 763 37.05 -14.66 9.15
CA PHE A 763 37.55 -14.32 7.83
C PHE A 763 37.47 -15.51 6.89
N VAL A 764 37.17 -15.22 5.62
CA VAL A 764 37.20 -16.17 4.52
C VAL A 764 38.17 -15.67 3.45
N GLU A 765 38.93 -16.58 2.87
CA GLU A 765 39.86 -16.30 1.78
C GLU A 765 39.34 -16.94 0.50
N LEU A 766 39.24 -16.15 -0.56
CA LEU A 766 38.67 -16.55 -1.84
C LEU A 766 39.64 -16.17 -2.96
N GLU A 767 39.90 -17.08 -3.89
CA GLU A 767 40.74 -16.78 -5.05
C GLU A 767 39.92 -16.04 -6.13
N PHE A 768 40.46 -14.90 -6.58
CA PHE A 768 39.92 -14.08 -7.66
C PHE A 768 41.08 -13.50 -8.49
N ASP A 769 40.94 -13.53 -9.81
CA ASP A 769 41.92 -12.95 -10.74
C ASP A 769 41.76 -11.43 -10.86
N THR A 770 40.55 -10.91 -10.66
CA THR A 770 40.23 -9.48 -10.71
C THR A 770 39.15 -9.12 -9.69
N VAL A 771 39.28 -7.93 -9.08
CA VAL A 771 38.27 -7.33 -8.20
C VAL A 771 37.75 -6.04 -8.80
N ILE A 772 36.44 -5.96 -9.03
CA ILE A 772 35.76 -4.78 -9.54
C ILE A 772 35.08 -4.06 -8.36
N GLY A 773 35.49 -2.82 -8.09
CA GLY A 773 34.89 -1.97 -7.06
C GLY A 773 33.71 -1.16 -7.60
N ALA A 774 32.48 -1.53 -7.23
CA ALA A 774 31.25 -0.79 -7.55
C ALA A 774 30.77 0.02 -6.34
N THR A 775 31.66 0.87 -5.79
CA THR A 775 31.44 1.61 -4.53
C THR A 775 30.83 3.01 -4.73
N GLY A 776 30.55 3.40 -5.97
CA GLY A 776 29.90 4.66 -6.34
C GLY A 776 30.90 5.75 -6.76
N ALA A 777 30.63 6.40 -7.88
CA ALA A 777 31.45 7.48 -8.43
C ALA A 777 31.38 8.76 -7.57
N LYS A 778 32.37 9.64 -7.74
CA LYS A 778 32.48 10.92 -7.04
C LYS A 778 32.42 12.10 -8.02
N VAL A 779 32.18 13.28 -7.48
CA VAL A 779 32.22 14.53 -8.23
C VAL A 779 33.65 15.08 -8.16
N ASP A 780 34.20 15.51 -9.30
CA ASP A 780 35.39 16.35 -9.29
C ASP A 780 35.00 17.77 -8.85
N LEU A 781 35.41 18.14 -7.63
CA LEU A 781 35.10 19.44 -7.04
C LEU A 781 36.07 20.54 -7.45
N ALA A 782 37.21 20.21 -8.08
CA ALA A 782 38.25 21.20 -8.38
C ALA A 782 37.74 22.31 -9.33
N PRO A 783 37.08 22.01 -10.48
CA PRO A 783 36.60 23.05 -11.39
C PRO A 783 35.61 24.02 -10.75
N PHE A 784 34.76 23.53 -9.85
CA PHE A 784 33.77 24.36 -9.15
C PHE A 784 34.44 25.29 -8.14
N LYS A 785 35.44 24.80 -7.39
CA LYS A 785 36.21 25.63 -6.44
C LYS A 785 37.02 26.70 -7.15
N GLU A 786 37.65 26.36 -8.27
CA GLU A 786 38.42 27.29 -9.10
C GLU A 786 37.54 28.42 -9.66
N ASN A 787 36.28 28.10 -9.99
CA ASN A 787 35.30 29.10 -10.40
C ASN A 787 34.62 29.86 -9.25
N GLY A 788 34.96 29.57 -7.99
CA GLY A 788 34.42 30.27 -6.82
C GLY A 788 33.02 29.85 -6.39
N VAL A 789 32.60 28.61 -6.68
CA VAL A 789 31.33 28.05 -6.20
C VAL A 789 31.40 27.71 -4.71
N ASN A 790 30.42 28.18 -3.95
CA ASN A 790 30.31 27.92 -2.52
C ASN A 790 29.91 26.47 -2.23
N MET A 791 30.51 25.91 -1.18
CA MET A 791 30.22 24.56 -0.69
C MET A 791 29.59 24.60 0.71
N ASP A 792 28.81 23.57 1.06
CA ASP A 792 28.34 23.34 2.43
C ASP A 792 29.41 22.64 3.30
N ASP A 793 29.11 22.46 4.60
CA ASP A 793 30.02 21.82 5.56
C ASP A 793 30.33 20.34 5.23
N ARG A 794 29.59 19.74 4.29
CA ARG A 794 29.79 18.37 3.81
C ARG A 794 30.50 18.33 2.45
N GLY A 795 30.94 19.48 1.94
CA GLY A 795 31.63 19.61 0.66
C GLY A 795 30.72 19.48 -0.57
N ARG A 796 29.40 19.70 -0.42
CA ARG A 796 28.42 19.70 -1.52
C ARG A 796 28.17 21.13 -2.02
N MET A 797 27.75 21.28 -3.27
CA MET A 797 27.45 22.60 -3.85
C MET A 797 26.32 23.28 -3.06
N LYS A 798 26.50 24.54 -2.68
CA LYS A 798 25.45 25.34 -2.02
C LYS A 798 24.67 26.13 -3.07
N LEU A 799 23.48 25.63 -3.42
CA LEU A 799 22.62 26.19 -4.47
C LEU A 799 21.31 26.75 -3.90
N LEU A 800 20.67 27.64 -4.64
CA LEU A 800 19.29 28.06 -4.42
C LEU A 800 18.30 26.93 -4.78
N PRO A 801 17.02 27.00 -4.38
CA PRO A 801 16.00 26.05 -4.83
C PRO A 801 15.83 25.98 -6.35
N THR A 802 16.17 27.07 -7.06
CA THR A 802 16.23 27.15 -8.53
C THR A 802 17.47 26.47 -9.12
N LEU A 803 18.35 25.92 -8.27
CA LEU A 803 19.64 25.31 -8.60
C LEU A 803 20.70 26.29 -9.13
N GLU A 804 20.45 27.59 -8.95
CA GLU A 804 21.42 28.66 -9.21
C GLU A 804 22.49 28.68 -8.10
N SER A 805 23.75 28.86 -8.51
CA SER A 805 24.88 28.99 -7.60
C SER A 805 25.00 30.40 -7.01
N ASN A 806 26.06 30.67 -6.25
CA ASN A 806 26.39 32.03 -5.81
C ASN A 806 26.86 32.95 -6.95
N ILE A 807 27.11 32.40 -8.14
CA ILE A 807 27.49 33.15 -9.32
C ILE A 807 26.22 33.36 -10.14
N GLU A 808 25.83 34.62 -10.32
CA GLU A 808 24.60 35.00 -11.02
C GLU A 808 24.53 34.34 -12.40
N ASN A 809 23.37 33.76 -12.72
CA ASN A 809 23.04 33.05 -13.96
C ASN A 809 23.89 31.80 -14.25
N VAL A 810 24.55 31.24 -13.23
CA VAL A 810 25.25 29.95 -13.32
C VAL A 810 24.51 28.90 -12.49
N TYR A 811 24.00 27.87 -13.18
CA TYR A 811 23.24 26.77 -12.60
C TYR A 811 24.06 25.48 -12.60
N ILE A 812 23.87 24.64 -11.57
CA ILE A 812 24.56 23.34 -11.45
C ILE A 812 23.50 22.25 -11.24
N ILE A 813 23.44 21.27 -12.14
CA ILE A 813 22.35 20.30 -12.19
C ILE A 813 22.83 18.86 -12.43
N GLY A 814 22.03 17.88 -12.01
CA GLY A 814 22.36 16.46 -12.16
C GLY A 814 23.47 16.01 -11.19
N ASP A 815 24.18 14.94 -11.56
CA ASP A 815 25.09 14.25 -10.63
C ASP A 815 26.27 15.10 -10.14
N CYS A 816 26.66 16.15 -10.88
CA CYS A 816 27.74 17.04 -10.42
C CYS A 816 27.34 17.96 -9.24
N LYS A 817 26.04 18.03 -8.89
CA LYS A 817 25.54 18.81 -7.74
C LYS A 817 25.91 18.16 -6.40
N GLU A 818 25.68 16.86 -6.28
CA GLU A 818 25.73 16.13 -4.99
C GLU A 818 26.30 14.70 -5.09
N GLY A 819 26.64 14.23 -6.29
CA GLY A 819 27.06 12.84 -6.56
C GLY A 819 26.04 12.04 -7.36
N PRO A 820 26.35 10.76 -7.65
CA PRO A 820 25.53 9.90 -8.50
C PRO A 820 24.07 9.81 -8.03
N SER A 821 23.15 10.02 -8.96
CA SER A 821 21.71 9.93 -8.77
C SER A 821 21.09 9.13 -9.91
N THR A 822 19.79 9.31 -10.17
CA THR A 822 19.07 8.64 -11.26
C THR A 822 18.80 9.63 -12.39
N ILE A 823 18.86 9.17 -13.65
CA ILE A 823 18.65 9.98 -14.87
C ILE A 823 17.43 10.91 -14.74
N VAL A 824 16.27 10.36 -14.36
CA VAL A 824 15.02 11.11 -14.26
C VAL A 824 15.04 12.20 -13.18
N LYS A 825 15.76 12.02 -12.07
CA LYS A 825 15.95 13.06 -11.04
C LYS A 825 16.74 14.24 -11.60
N GLY A 826 17.83 13.96 -12.31
CA GLY A 826 18.59 15.01 -12.99
C GLY A 826 17.78 15.73 -14.07
N MET A 827 16.91 15.03 -14.81
CA MET A 827 15.98 15.69 -15.74
C MET A 827 14.95 16.58 -15.03
N GLY A 828 14.59 16.25 -13.78
CA GLY A 828 13.80 17.12 -12.90
C GLY A 828 14.55 18.42 -12.57
N ASP A 829 15.84 18.34 -12.25
CA ASP A 829 16.71 19.52 -12.07
C ASP A 829 16.72 20.40 -13.34
N ALA A 830 16.84 19.79 -14.51
CA ALA A 830 16.81 20.49 -15.79
C ALA A 830 15.49 21.24 -16.03
N LYS A 831 14.35 20.63 -15.66
CA LYS A 831 13.03 21.27 -15.76
C LYS A 831 12.92 22.47 -14.81
N THR A 832 13.42 22.34 -13.58
CA THR A 832 13.49 23.45 -12.61
C THR A 832 14.28 24.63 -13.15
N VAL A 833 15.47 24.39 -13.70
CA VAL A 833 16.32 25.45 -14.28
C VAL A 833 15.68 26.09 -15.50
N ALA A 834 15.11 25.28 -16.40
CA ALA A 834 14.44 25.82 -17.58
C ALA A 834 13.28 26.75 -17.21
N LEU A 835 12.45 26.37 -16.23
CA LEU A 835 11.35 27.21 -15.74
C LEU A 835 11.85 28.52 -15.10
N ASP A 836 12.96 28.49 -14.37
CA ASP A 836 13.54 29.69 -13.77
C ASP A 836 14.07 30.66 -14.84
N ILE A 837 14.82 30.16 -15.82
CA ILE A 837 15.34 30.99 -16.93
C ILE A 837 14.19 31.56 -17.76
N LEU A 838 13.20 30.75 -18.15
CA LEU A 838 12.04 31.24 -18.91
C LEU A 838 11.30 32.36 -18.15
N LYS A 839 11.14 32.20 -16.84
CA LYS A 839 10.56 33.24 -15.98
C LYS A 839 11.41 34.51 -15.94
N LYS A 840 12.74 34.41 -15.80
CA LYS A 840 13.66 35.56 -15.84
C LYS A 840 13.59 36.31 -17.17
N GLU A 841 13.39 35.56 -18.26
CA GLU A 841 13.26 36.09 -19.63
C GLU A 841 11.85 36.56 -20.00
N GLY A 842 10.87 36.41 -19.09
CA GLY A 842 9.48 36.77 -19.38
C GLY A 842 8.84 35.93 -20.49
N LEU A 843 9.31 34.70 -20.68
CA LEU A 843 8.78 33.74 -21.64
C LEU A 843 7.80 32.77 -20.97
N ASP A 844 6.71 32.46 -21.68
CA ASP A 844 5.85 31.34 -21.31
C ASP A 844 6.59 30.00 -21.49
N ASN A 845 6.16 29.00 -20.73
CA ASN A 845 6.63 27.62 -20.91
C ASN A 845 5.57 26.78 -21.63
N ASP A 846 6.03 25.72 -22.30
CA ASP A 846 5.21 24.81 -23.09
C ASP A 846 4.83 23.52 -22.35
N PHE A 847 4.94 23.47 -21.02
CA PHE A 847 4.49 22.31 -20.25
C PHE A 847 2.95 22.33 -20.15
N GLU A 848 2.29 21.62 -21.06
CA GLU A 848 0.83 21.53 -21.12
C GLU A 848 0.29 20.54 -20.08
N ARG A 849 -0.91 20.83 -19.55
CA ARG A 849 -1.69 19.88 -18.75
C ARG A 849 -2.67 19.16 -19.65
N PHE A 850 -2.47 17.86 -19.84
CA PHE A 850 -3.38 16.98 -20.54
C PHE A 850 -4.46 16.48 -19.58
N ILE A 851 -5.68 16.31 -20.08
CA ILE A 851 -6.80 15.76 -19.33
C ILE A 851 -7.40 14.65 -20.17
N VAL A 852 -7.20 13.41 -19.72
CA VAL A 852 -7.75 12.20 -20.36
C VAL A 852 -8.70 11.54 -19.34
N PRO A 853 -9.93 12.06 -19.21
CA PRO A 853 -10.84 11.63 -18.16
C PRO A 853 -11.40 10.24 -18.47
N GLU A 854 -11.68 9.49 -17.43
CA GLU A 854 -12.48 8.27 -17.52
C GLU A 854 -13.89 8.52 -16.99
N LYS A 855 -14.86 7.71 -17.41
CA LYS A 855 -16.18 7.75 -16.77
C LYS A 855 -16.02 7.22 -15.34
N ASP A 856 -16.57 7.91 -14.34
CA ASP A 856 -16.48 7.51 -12.93
C ASP A 856 -16.86 6.03 -12.72
N LYS A 857 -17.91 5.56 -13.40
CA LYS A 857 -18.30 4.14 -13.37
C LYS A 857 -17.15 3.19 -13.72
N VAL A 858 -16.37 3.49 -14.75
CA VAL A 858 -15.22 2.68 -15.17
C VAL A 858 -14.10 2.74 -14.13
N VAL A 859 -13.92 3.89 -13.48
CA VAL A 859 -12.94 4.05 -12.38
C VAL A 859 -13.35 3.24 -11.16
N TYR A 860 -14.62 3.25 -10.78
CA TYR A 860 -15.14 2.45 -9.67
C TYR A 860 -15.11 0.94 -9.99
N GLU A 861 -15.38 0.52 -11.23
CA GLU A 861 -15.35 -0.90 -11.64
C GLU A 861 -13.99 -1.56 -11.32
N LYS A 862 -12.86 -0.88 -11.57
CA LYS A 862 -11.51 -1.39 -11.28
C LYS A 862 -11.03 -1.21 -9.84
N ARG A 863 -11.73 -0.43 -9.01
CA ARG A 863 -11.44 -0.26 -7.58
C ARG A 863 -12.02 -1.42 -6.76
N GLY A 864 -11.31 -1.81 -5.69
CA GLY A 864 -11.69 -2.97 -4.88
C GLY A 864 -11.39 -4.34 -5.51
N ILE A 865 -10.67 -4.39 -6.63
CA ILE A 865 -10.34 -5.63 -7.36
C ILE A 865 -8.84 -5.92 -7.29
N LEU A 866 -8.48 -7.06 -6.73
CA LEU A 866 -7.14 -7.62 -6.80
C LEU A 866 -6.92 -8.29 -8.16
N GLU A 867 -5.82 -7.97 -8.84
CA GLU A 867 -5.56 -8.49 -10.19
C GLU A 867 -4.07 -8.55 -10.49
N ASN A 868 -3.63 -9.66 -11.09
CA ASN A 868 -2.25 -9.83 -11.58
C ASN A 868 -1.89 -8.78 -12.64
N ILE A 869 -0.59 -8.59 -12.86
CA ILE A 869 -0.08 -7.72 -13.93
C ILE A 869 -0.67 -8.16 -15.27
N LEU A 870 -1.20 -7.21 -16.04
CA LEU A 870 -1.74 -7.48 -17.37
C LEU A 870 -0.64 -7.34 -18.42
N GLU A 871 -0.71 -8.14 -19.47
CA GLU A 871 0.30 -8.14 -20.53
C GLU A 871 0.21 -6.89 -21.44
N GLY A 872 1.37 -6.35 -21.78
CA GLY A 872 1.52 -5.29 -22.79
C GLY A 872 0.72 -4.02 -22.47
N ASN A 873 0.05 -3.48 -23.48
CA ASN A 873 -0.71 -2.23 -23.37
C ASN A 873 -1.91 -2.30 -22.43
N LYS A 874 -2.41 -3.50 -22.10
CA LYS A 874 -3.58 -3.68 -21.23
C LYS A 874 -3.30 -3.31 -19.78
N GLU A 875 -2.03 -3.27 -19.36
CA GLU A 875 -1.63 -2.87 -18.00
C GLU A 875 -2.18 -1.51 -17.58
N GLY A 876 -2.38 -0.58 -18.53
CA GLY A 876 -3.02 0.71 -18.25
C GLY A 876 -4.43 0.60 -17.66
N ASN A 877 -5.13 -0.52 -17.89
CA ASN A 877 -6.48 -0.76 -17.36
C ASN A 877 -6.51 -0.99 -15.84
N ARG A 878 -5.38 -1.39 -15.22
CA ARG A 878 -5.25 -1.50 -13.76
C ARG A 878 -5.07 -0.14 -13.06
N CYS A 879 -4.82 0.94 -13.82
CA CYS A 879 -4.61 2.27 -13.26
C CYS A 879 -5.85 2.79 -12.51
N LEU A 880 -5.71 3.19 -11.24
CA LEU A 880 -6.84 3.60 -10.40
C LEU A 880 -7.35 5.04 -10.65
N LYS A 881 -6.75 5.80 -11.58
CA LYS A 881 -7.06 7.22 -11.85
C LYS A 881 -7.17 8.07 -10.57
N CYS A 882 -6.14 7.99 -9.73
CA CYS A 882 -6.09 8.63 -8.40
C CYS A 882 -6.23 10.16 -8.43
N ASP A 883 -5.86 10.79 -9.54
CA ASP A 883 -6.03 12.20 -9.88
C ASP A 883 -7.50 12.59 -10.13
N GLN A 884 -8.33 11.64 -10.60
CA GLN A 884 -9.75 11.86 -10.84
C GLN A 884 -10.60 11.48 -9.62
N ILE A 885 -10.40 10.26 -9.11
CA ILE A 885 -11.06 9.74 -7.90
C ILE A 885 -9.95 9.15 -7.05
N CYS A 886 -9.73 9.67 -5.83
CA CYS A 886 -8.75 9.12 -4.90
C CYS A 886 -9.42 8.20 -3.88
N GLU A 887 -10.32 8.75 -3.06
CA GLU A 887 -11.18 8.08 -2.05
C GLU A 887 -10.49 7.05 -1.13
N VAL A 888 -9.17 6.93 -1.14
CA VAL A 888 -8.48 5.84 -0.42
C VAL A 888 -8.75 5.88 1.08
N CYS A 889 -8.92 7.07 1.65
CA CYS A 889 -9.25 7.25 3.07
C CYS A 889 -10.65 6.78 3.45
N THR A 890 -11.60 6.72 2.50
CA THR A 890 -12.96 6.20 2.69
C THR A 890 -12.96 4.68 2.52
N GLU A 891 -12.24 4.18 1.53
CA GLU A 891 -12.11 2.73 1.25
C GLU A 891 -11.49 1.98 2.44
N VAL A 892 -10.42 2.54 3.03
CA VAL A 892 -9.68 1.89 4.12
C VAL A 892 -10.24 2.17 5.51
N CYS A 893 -11.27 3.02 5.64
CA CYS A 893 -11.87 3.34 6.92
C CYS A 893 -12.83 2.22 7.33
N PRO A 894 -12.50 1.38 8.32
CA PRO A 894 -13.38 0.27 8.67
C PRO A 894 -14.72 0.76 9.24
N ASN A 895 -14.72 1.87 9.98
CA ASN A 895 -15.93 2.45 10.59
C ASN A 895 -16.69 3.41 9.70
N ARG A 896 -16.21 3.64 8.47
CA ARG A 896 -16.85 4.56 7.51
C ARG A 896 -16.94 6.01 7.97
N ALA A 897 -16.03 6.43 8.85
CA ALA A 897 -15.93 7.79 9.35
C ALA A 897 -15.41 8.80 8.31
N ASN A 898 -14.62 8.37 7.32
CA ASN A 898 -14.34 9.23 6.16
C ASN A 898 -15.34 8.89 5.06
N VAL A 899 -16.04 9.89 4.55
CA VAL A 899 -17.03 9.71 3.50
C VAL A 899 -16.74 10.61 2.31
N ALA A 900 -16.98 10.09 1.11
CA ALA A 900 -16.86 10.83 -0.13
C ALA A 900 -18.21 11.46 -0.47
N ILE A 901 -18.20 12.75 -0.81
CA ILE A 901 -19.38 13.52 -1.18
C ILE A 901 -19.10 14.28 -2.47
N ASN A 902 -20.13 14.51 -3.28
CA ASN A 902 -20.03 15.28 -4.51
C ASN A 902 -20.59 16.68 -4.29
N LEU A 903 -19.72 17.70 -4.34
CA LEU A 903 -20.06 19.09 -4.15
C LEU A 903 -19.66 19.93 -5.36
N GLU A 904 -20.54 20.84 -5.77
CA GLU A 904 -20.25 21.84 -6.80
C GLU A 904 -19.44 23.01 -6.21
N GLY A 905 -18.72 23.75 -7.07
CA GLY A 905 -17.97 24.95 -6.67
C GLY A 905 -16.52 24.69 -6.22
N TYR A 906 -16.01 23.49 -6.44
CA TYR A 906 -14.63 23.08 -6.17
C TYR A 906 -13.90 22.64 -7.45
N GLU A 907 -12.56 22.58 -7.43
CA GLU A 907 -11.79 22.10 -8.59
C GLU A 907 -12.07 20.61 -8.87
N ASN A 908 -12.20 19.82 -7.80
CA ASN A 908 -12.69 18.46 -7.85
C ASN A 908 -14.10 18.42 -7.28
N LYS A 909 -15.05 17.83 -7.99
CA LYS A 909 -16.39 17.63 -7.43
C LYS A 909 -16.39 16.70 -6.21
N HIS A 910 -15.44 15.76 -6.15
CA HIS A 910 -15.32 14.79 -5.08
C HIS A 910 -14.58 15.40 -3.89
N GLN A 911 -15.27 15.50 -2.76
CA GLN A 911 -14.75 16.01 -1.51
C GLN A 911 -14.83 14.93 -0.42
N ILE A 912 -14.02 15.08 0.62
CA ILE A 912 -14.00 14.17 1.77
C ILE A 912 -14.43 14.94 3.01
N VAL A 913 -15.45 14.44 3.71
CA VAL A 913 -15.80 14.86 5.07
C VAL A 913 -15.48 13.75 6.05
N HIS A 914 -14.92 14.13 7.21
CA HIS A 914 -14.70 13.25 8.33
C HIS A 914 -15.89 13.36 9.29
N VAL A 915 -16.49 12.25 9.70
CA VAL A 915 -17.59 12.20 10.66
C VAL A 915 -17.06 11.66 11.98
N ASP A 916 -16.89 12.56 12.95
CA ASP A 916 -16.16 12.28 14.20
C ASP A 916 -16.80 11.15 15.00
N GLY A 917 -18.12 11.15 15.12
CA GLY A 917 -18.86 10.15 15.90
C GLY A 917 -18.81 8.72 15.33
N MET A 918 -18.24 8.48 14.15
CA MET A 918 -17.95 7.12 13.66
C MET A 918 -16.47 6.75 13.80
N CYS A 919 -15.61 7.70 14.16
CA CYS A 919 -14.18 7.52 14.24
C CYS A 919 -13.77 6.94 15.59
N ASN A 920 -12.71 6.13 15.59
CA ASN A 920 -12.02 5.68 16.80
C ASN A 920 -10.51 5.95 16.71
N GLU A 921 -10.09 6.89 15.87
CA GLU A 921 -8.67 7.20 15.64
C GLU A 921 -7.76 5.98 15.33
N CYS A 922 -8.27 4.91 14.70
CA CYS A 922 -7.45 3.73 14.41
C CYS A 922 -6.21 4.03 13.54
N GLY A 923 -6.20 5.17 12.83
CA GLY A 923 -5.06 5.67 12.06
C GLY A 923 -4.94 5.07 10.66
N ASN A 924 -5.75 4.08 10.30
CA ASN A 924 -5.59 3.36 9.03
C ASN A 924 -5.69 4.29 7.79
N CYS A 925 -6.59 5.29 7.82
CA CYS A 925 -6.66 6.29 6.74
C CYS A 925 -5.41 7.17 6.61
N ALA A 926 -4.66 7.38 7.69
CA ALA A 926 -3.39 8.09 7.65
C ALA A 926 -2.29 7.24 7.00
N VAL A 927 -2.31 5.92 7.15
CA VAL A 927 -1.32 5.02 6.52
C VAL A 927 -1.36 5.16 5.00
N PHE A 928 -2.57 5.16 4.40
CA PHE A 928 -2.73 5.11 2.95
C PHE A 928 -2.90 6.47 2.25
N CYS A 929 -3.12 7.56 2.99
CA CYS A 929 -3.22 8.88 2.39
C CYS A 929 -1.93 9.21 1.61
N PRO A 930 -2.00 9.63 0.33
CA PRO A 930 -0.81 9.92 -0.47
C PRO A 930 -0.11 11.23 -0.06
N HIS A 931 -0.77 12.07 0.75
CA HIS A 931 -0.18 13.26 1.35
C HIS A 931 0.53 12.93 2.66
N ALA A 932 1.39 13.84 3.12
CA ALA A 932 1.99 13.82 4.45
C ALA A 932 0.97 14.16 5.58
N GLY A 933 -0.32 13.90 5.37
CA GLY A 933 -1.40 14.18 6.32
C GLY A 933 -2.15 12.93 6.80
N LYS A 934 -3.09 13.18 7.71
CA LYS A 934 -3.94 12.24 8.45
C LYS A 934 -5.40 12.62 8.19
N PRO A 935 -6.13 11.93 7.30
CA PRO A 935 -7.49 12.33 6.91
C PRO A 935 -8.45 12.54 8.08
N TYR A 936 -8.37 11.70 9.12
CA TYR A 936 -9.20 11.83 10.32
C TYR A 936 -8.88 13.07 11.20
N LYS A 937 -7.73 13.73 11.00
CA LYS A 937 -7.33 14.97 11.72
C LYS A 937 -7.38 16.22 10.84
N ASP A 938 -7.07 16.07 9.56
CA ASP A 938 -6.77 17.20 8.69
C ASP A 938 -7.92 17.55 7.72
N LYS A 939 -8.93 16.67 7.55
CA LYS A 939 -10.11 16.97 6.72
C LYS A 939 -11.17 17.71 7.52
N ILE A 940 -12.09 18.36 6.80
CA ILE A 940 -13.27 19.01 7.39
C ILE A 940 -14.05 17.97 8.19
N THR A 941 -14.25 18.24 9.48
CA THR A 941 -14.94 17.35 10.41
C THR A 941 -16.39 17.79 10.65
N LEU A 942 -17.32 16.86 10.49
CA LEU A 942 -18.67 16.95 10.99
C LEU A 942 -18.73 16.33 12.39
N PHE A 943 -19.20 17.12 13.35
CA PHE A 943 -19.41 16.69 14.72
C PHE A 943 -20.88 16.43 14.98
N TRP A 944 -21.17 15.35 15.71
CA TRP A 944 -22.53 15.00 16.11
C TRP A 944 -22.90 15.53 17.49
N THR A 945 -21.93 15.68 18.38
CA THR A 945 -22.14 16.21 19.73
C THR A 945 -21.25 17.40 20.04
N ARG A 946 -21.64 18.17 21.07
CA ARG A 946 -20.82 19.27 21.58
C ARG A 946 -19.54 18.77 22.25
N GLU A 947 -19.59 17.63 22.94
CA GLU A 947 -18.43 16.98 23.54
C GLU A 947 -17.37 16.66 22.47
N ASP A 948 -17.79 16.00 21.38
CA ASP A 948 -16.91 15.65 20.26
C ASP A 948 -16.25 16.91 19.63
N PHE A 949 -17.01 17.99 19.48
CA PHE A 949 -16.52 19.28 18.96
C PHE A 949 -15.49 19.94 19.90
N GLU A 950 -15.74 19.89 21.21
CA GLU A 950 -14.89 20.52 22.24
C GLU A 950 -13.58 19.74 22.45
N ASP A 951 -13.63 18.41 22.35
CA ASP A 951 -12.45 17.53 22.45
C ASP A 951 -11.60 17.50 21.18
N SER A 952 -12.03 18.15 20.10
CA SER A 952 -11.34 18.17 18.81
C SER A 952 -10.73 19.52 18.47
N THR A 953 -9.59 19.48 17.78
CA THR A 953 -8.95 20.65 17.18
C THR A 953 -9.21 20.79 15.68
N ASN A 954 -9.95 19.85 15.09
CA ASN A 954 -10.14 19.82 13.64
C ASN A 954 -11.00 20.98 13.14
N VAL A 955 -10.66 21.51 11.97
CA VAL A 955 -11.54 22.40 11.21
C VAL A 955 -12.83 21.67 10.89
N GLY A 956 -13.98 22.26 11.18
CA GLY A 956 -15.23 21.52 11.11
C GLY A 956 -16.42 22.25 11.72
N PHE A 957 -17.55 21.54 11.83
CA PHE A 957 -18.80 22.14 12.28
C PHE A 957 -19.71 21.15 13.01
N LEU A 958 -20.48 21.69 13.96
CA LEU A 958 -21.55 21.04 14.70
C LEU A 958 -22.85 21.78 14.41
N ARG A 959 -23.91 21.05 14.07
CA ARG A 959 -25.25 21.64 13.91
C ARG A 959 -25.86 21.95 15.27
N THR A 960 -26.30 23.18 15.50
CA THR A 960 -26.93 23.63 16.76
C THR A 960 -28.41 24.00 16.61
N GLY A 961 -28.89 24.12 15.37
CA GLY A 961 -30.28 24.41 15.03
C GLY A 961 -30.55 24.14 13.55
N GLU A 962 -31.69 24.59 13.03
CA GLU A 962 -32.09 24.29 11.64
C GLU A 962 -31.05 24.82 10.63
N ASN A 963 -30.63 26.08 10.79
CA ASN A 963 -29.64 26.76 9.94
C ASN A 963 -28.47 27.37 10.73
N THR A 964 -28.29 26.95 11.99
CA THR A 964 -27.26 27.48 12.88
C THR A 964 -26.24 26.41 13.24
N PHE A 965 -24.97 26.81 13.27
CA PHE A 965 -23.81 25.95 13.42
C PHE A 965 -22.82 26.55 14.41
N LEU A 966 -22.11 25.67 15.13
CA LEU A 966 -20.86 26.01 15.78
C LEU A 966 -19.73 25.55 14.84
N VAL A 967 -18.93 26.49 14.35
CA VAL A 967 -17.89 26.22 13.34
C VAL A 967 -16.52 26.48 13.94
N ARG A 968 -15.60 25.53 13.80
CA ARG A 968 -14.16 25.76 14.00
C ARG A 968 -13.54 26.08 12.64
N ALA A 969 -13.20 27.35 12.44
CA ALA A 969 -12.65 27.83 11.18
C ALA A 969 -11.19 27.40 10.97
N GLU A 970 -10.65 27.65 9.77
CA GLU A 970 -9.29 27.26 9.35
C GLU A 970 -8.19 27.88 10.22
N ASN A 971 -8.47 29.01 10.87
CA ASN A 971 -7.57 29.67 11.81
C ASN A 971 -7.74 29.19 13.27
N GLY A 972 -8.59 28.19 13.52
CA GLY A 972 -8.88 27.63 14.83
C GLY A 972 -9.94 28.36 15.65
N ASN A 973 -10.45 29.52 15.20
CA ASN A 973 -11.49 30.25 15.92
C ASN A 973 -12.83 29.50 15.92
N ILE A 974 -13.52 29.53 17.05
CA ILE A 974 -14.88 28.99 17.19
C ILE A 974 -15.88 30.11 16.93
N ILE A 975 -16.81 29.89 16.00
CA ILE A 975 -17.76 30.89 15.50
C ILE A 975 -19.18 30.32 15.59
N GLU A 976 -20.09 31.07 16.19
CA GLU A 976 -21.53 30.85 16.03
C GLU A 976 -21.97 31.44 14.68
N HIS A 977 -22.37 30.54 13.79
CA HIS A 977 -22.61 30.83 12.38
C HIS A 977 -24.06 30.49 12.01
N GLU A 978 -24.74 31.42 11.35
CA GLU A 978 -26.01 31.20 10.66
C GLU A 978 -25.75 31.26 9.15
N LEU A 979 -26.29 30.30 8.39
CA LEU A 979 -26.03 30.22 6.95
C LEU A 979 -26.30 31.55 6.23
N GLY A 980 -25.30 32.05 5.50
CA GLY A 980 -25.35 33.32 4.79
C GLY A 980 -25.00 34.57 5.61
N ASP A 981 -24.62 34.44 6.88
CA ASP A 981 -24.20 35.58 7.71
C ASP A 981 -22.80 36.13 7.39
N GLY A 982 -22.03 35.43 6.56
CA GLY A 982 -20.70 35.84 6.07
C GLY A 982 -19.59 35.79 7.13
N LYS A 983 -19.77 35.06 8.24
CA LYS A 983 -18.75 34.96 9.31
C LYS A 983 -17.68 33.89 9.07
N ILE A 984 -17.88 32.96 8.15
CA ILE A 984 -16.95 31.88 7.81
C ILE A 984 -16.48 32.01 6.36
N SER A 985 -15.48 31.22 5.96
CA SER A 985 -15.00 31.20 4.58
C SER A 985 -16.07 30.70 3.61
N ASP A 986 -16.06 31.20 2.36
CA ASP A 986 -16.94 30.71 1.30
C ASP A 986 -16.76 29.20 1.07
N ASN A 987 -15.54 28.69 1.27
CA ASN A 987 -15.24 27.26 1.16
C ASN A 987 -16.01 26.44 2.20
N LEU A 988 -16.01 26.83 3.47
CA LEU A 988 -16.76 26.12 4.52
C LEU A 988 -18.28 26.33 4.39
N GLU A 989 -18.71 27.55 4.04
CA GLU A 989 -20.11 27.87 3.78
C GLU A 989 -20.71 26.99 2.67
N ASN A 990 -20.02 26.90 1.53
CA ASN A 990 -20.43 26.06 0.41
C ASN A 990 -20.42 24.57 0.78
N PHE A 991 -19.44 24.15 1.58
CA PHE A 991 -19.35 22.78 2.06
C PHE A 991 -20.55 22.38 2.91
N ILE A 992 -20.89 23.21 3.91
CA ILE A 992 -22.04 22.98 4.80
C ILE A 992 -23.33 22.96 4.00
N LYS A 993 -23.54 23.95 3.11
CA LYS A 993 -24.74 24.03 2.25
C LYS A 993 -24.90 22.81 1.36
N GLY A 994 -23.82 22.38 0.71
CA GLY A 994 -23.85 21.22 -0.18
C GLY A 994 -24.08 19.92 0.57
N LEU A 995 -23.46 19.75 1.74
CA LEU A 995 -23.70 18.60 2.61
C LEU A 995 -25.17 18.52 3.05
N LEU A 996 -25.76 19.61 3.55
CA LEU A 996 -27.16 19.61 4.00
C LEU A 996 -28.14 19.31 2.87
N LYS A 997 -27.83 19.78 1.65
CA LYS A 997 -28.72 19.66 0.50
C LYS A 997 -28.78 18.23 -0.05
N GLU A 998 -27.64 17.58 -0.21
CA GLU A 998 -27.53 16.30 -0.92
C GLU A 998 -27.25 15.11 0.02
N TYR A 999 -26.77 15.40 1.23
CA TYR A 999 -26.24 14.42 2.19
C TYR A 999 -26.71 14.70 3.64
N GLY A 1000 -27.92 15.25 3.81
CA GLY A 1000 -28.45 15.69 5.10
C GLY A 1000 -28.49 14.60 6.16
N TYR A 1001 -28.60 13.33 5.75
CA TYR A 1001 -28.53 12.16 6.64
C TYR A 1001 -27.21 12.04 7.40
N TYR A 1002 -26.08 12.62 6.97
CA TYR A 1002 -24.86 12.60 7.80
C TYR A 1002 -24.95 13.50 9.03
N VAL A 1003 -25.78 14.54 8.97
CA VAL A 1003 -25.82 15.63 9.96
C VAL A 1003 -26.72 15.29 11.14
N GLU A 1004 -27.43 14.17 11.10
CA GLU A 1004 -28.34 13.76 12.17
C GLU A 1004 -27.93 12.42 12.77
N PRO A 1005 -27.34 12.43 13.98
CA PRO A 1005 -27.92 11.58 15.02
C PRO A 1005 -27.95 12.30 16.37
N THR A 1006 -29.07 12.97 16.68
CA THR A 1006 -29.38 13.37 18.05
C THR A 1006 -30.28 12.33 18.71
N VAL A 1007 -29.72 11.50 19.58
CA VAL A 1007 -30.37 11.04 20.83
C VAL A 1007 -29.21 10.79 21.81
N TYR A 1008 -28.86 11.68 22.73
CA TYR A 1008 -29.63 12.17 23.89
C TYR A 1008 -29.17 13.57 24.33
#